data_AF-A0A2P6MS81-F1
#
_entry.id   AF-A0A2P6MS81-F1
#
_cell.length_a   1.000
_cell.length_b   1.000
_cell.length_c   1.000
_cell.angle_alpha   90.00
_cell.angle_beta   90.00
_cell.angle_gamma   90.00
#
_symmetry.space_group_name_H-M   'P 1'
#
loop_
_entity.id
_entity.type
_entity.pdbx_description
1 polymer ?
#
loop_
_entity_poly.entity_id
_entity_poly.type
_entity_poly.pdbx_seq_one_letter_code
_entity_poly.pdbx_strand_id
1 'polypeptide(L)'
;MQKYDISPPITKTNSYMKLEYGAYAFLDAHNYVPPTTNLEKFGIMWGVKDIQKELFPYEWFDSLDKLSDTSLPPIECFYNKLRNTLPSETEYEHAVKVWKEKQFASFAEYMMYYCRCDVELLLQGTTNYRSLLMTKNNMELLNYVSVAQISHQNILKNYLKHDLRTIPSQKMYNLISDSIYGGRCEVFKRHAEESDGVIMGLDENNLYGWAMMQKLPYGNMNLHTDTAYCTNLLDVLRNVSKQQQQLPYNQRYMYGVIHKLGQQQDPYQFTGFVRCSLYYTQEQRELTKNFPPLAEKVQLDESVQVSGYMDYLKTQLKTKHNENTLQTEKLMYNLFPKDNYCIYSETLKYLLENNLCCINDIYEVIEQPIDYVLKDYVEDMTANRQKAEDRIFQGKQTSDDNLVTKSSSEKEFFKLMVNSGFGKMLQSDGKYNKSLLIHSPESFMKQTIGRTITDWSIMRHADKQHKGLIEVRLQKDKYSMYMQAKVPSYEEFKQRFPDHLQKLHFAATGDITPGKMKLECELREAIFVKPKTYSYVKKDGKEDVRNKGVVLSQNKEVLIFDSYKRAVFSDHLIMAKNTLIRKTIHNDTLSMNTMTVTKAALDGWYDKQRIHHQKRLKKKHNCAELKARGARTSNHLAFGFRLGSKRDLQI
;
A
#
# COMPACT_ATOMS: atom_id res chain seq x y z
N MET A 1 -46.42 0.49 -7.01
CA MET A 1 -45.02 0.06 -7.10
C MET A 1 -44.64 -0.54 -5.75
N GLN A 2 -44.34 -1.84 -5.69
CA GLN A 2 -43.95 -2.51 -4.43
C GLN A 2 -42.61 -1.88 -3.98
N LYS A 3 -42.58 -1.25 -2.81
CA LYS A 3 -41.33 -0.74 -2.23
C LYS A 3 -40.61 -1.92 -1.60
N TYR A 4 -39.43 -2.25 -2.10
CA TYR A 4 -38.58 -3.29 -1.50
C TYR A 4 -37.68 -2.65 -0.44
N ASP A 5 -37.34 -3.40 0.60
CA ASP A 5 -36.29 -2.98 1.51
C ASP A 5 -34.93 -3.14 0.83
N ILE A 6 -34.04 -2.19 1.05
CA ILE A 6 -32.65 -2.27 0.59
C ILE A 6 -31.95 -3.33 1.44
N SER A 7 -31.32 -4.33 0.81
CA SER A 7 -30.56 -5.34 1.56
C SER A 7 -29.32 -4.69 2.21
N PRO A 8 -28.80 -5.23 3.33
CA PRO A 8 -27.58 -4.71 3.94
C PRO A 8 -26.46 -4.60 2.90
N PRO A 9 -25.93 -3.38 2.64
CA PRO A 9 -24.98 -3.19 1.56
C PRO A 9 -23.65 -3.87 1.86
N ILE A 10 -22.95 -4.32 0.83
CA ILE A 10 -21.55 -4.76 0.94
C ILE A 10 -20.68 -3.53 0.82
N THR A 11 -19.82 -3.30 1.81
CA THR A 11 -19.10 -2.04 1.90
C THR A 11 -17.63 -2.23 2.23
N LYS A 12 -16.80 -1.37 1.63
CA LYS A 12 -15.36 -1.34 1.87
C LYS A 12 -14.98 0.11 2.13
N THR A 13 -14.51 0.37 3.34
CA THR A 13 -13.83 1.60 3.78
C THR A 13 -14.46 2.98 3.59
N ASN A 14 -15.16 3.36 2.55
CA ASN A 14 -16.05 4.55 2.47
C ASN A 14 -16.95 4.47 1.21
N SER A 15 -16.81 3.40 0.41
CA SER A 15 -17.61 3.13 -0.76
C SER A 15 -18.56 1.94 -0.54
N TYR A 16 -19.72 2.04 -1.19
CA TYR A 16 -20.62 0.91 -1.39
C TYR A 16 -20.05 0.05 -2.51
N MET A 17 -19.85 -1.25 -2.28
CA MET A 17 -19.45 -2.18 -3.34
C MET A 17 -20.65 -2.76 -4.07
N LYS A 18 -21.69 -3.11 -3.30
CA LYS A 18 -22.95 -3.68 -3.80
C LYS A 18 -24.13 -3.23 -2.94
N LEU A 19 -25.24 -2.91 -3.58
CA LEU A 19 -26.55 -2.66 -2.97
C LEU A 19 -27.61 -3.45 -3.73
N GLU A 20 -28.54 -4.10 -3.03
CA GLU A 20 -29.65 -4.79 -3.68
C GLU A 20 -30.98 -4.14 -3.30
N TYR A 21 -31.87 -4.03 -4.28
CA TYR A 21 -33.21 -3.48 -4.15
C TYR A 21 -34.18 -4.39 -4.91
N GLY A 22 -34.90 -5.25 -4.19
CA GLY A 22 -35.73 -6.29 -4.80
C GLY A 22 -34.90 -7.21 -5.69
N ALA A 23 -35.22 -7.27 -6.99
CA ALA A 23 -34.49 -8.06 -7.97
C ALA A 23 -33.27 -7.33 -8.59
N TYR A 24 -33.06 -6.06 -8.27
CA TYR A 24 -31.97 -5.25 -8.83
C TYR A 24 -30.74 -5.28 -7.92
N ALA A 25 -29.56 -5.39 -8.53
CA ALA A 25 -28.29 -5.20 -7.86
C ALA A 25 -27.53 -4.01 -8.49
N PHE A 26 -27.11 -3.07 -7.64
CA PHE A 26 -26.27 -1.94 -8.01
C PHE A 26 -24.85 -2.25 -7.57
N LEU A 27 -23.93 -2.23 -8.53
CA LEU A 27 -22.50 -2.49 -8.33
C LEU A 27 -21.74 -1.19 -8.55
N ASP A 28 -20.82 -0.86 -7.65
CA ASP A 28 -19.96 0.30 -7.85
C ASP A 28 -18.81 -0.06 -8.79
N ALA A 29 -18.86 0.54 -9.99
CA ALA A 29 -17.89 0.37 -11.06
C ALA A 29 -16.44 0.63 -10.61
N HIS A 30 -16.20 1.48 -9.60
CA HIS A 30 -14.85 1.75 -9.09
C HIS A 30 -14.16 0.49 -8.55
N ASN A 31 -14.90 -0.53 -8.12
CA ASN A 31 -14.32 -1.78 -7.64
C ASN A 31 -13.75 -2.68 -8.77
N TYR A 32 -14.00 -2.31 -10.02
CA TYR A 32 -13.47 -2.93 -11.23
C TYR A 32 -12.34 -2.11 -11.87
N VAL A 33 -12.06 -0.92 -11.31
CA VAL A 33 -11.15 0.07 -11.86
C VAL A 33 -9.91 0.17 -10.97
N PRO A 34 -8.69 0.16 -11.54
CA PRO A 34 -7.47 0.35 -10.77
C PRO A 34 -7.41 1.74 -10.09
N PRO A 35 -6.70 1.88 -8.96
CA PRO A 35 -6.49 3.19 -8.37
C PRO A 35 -5.90 4.18 -9.38
N THR A 36 -6.32 5.45 -9.34
CA THR A 36 -5.85 6.55 -10.22
C THR A 36 -6.27 6.49 -11.69
N THR A 37 -7.10 5.51 -12.07
CA THR A 37 -7.70 5.41 -13.40
C THR A 37 -9.03 6.19 -13.43
N ASN A 38 -9.11 7.22 -14.26
CA ASN A 38 -10.37 7.93 -14.53
C ASN A 38 -11.15 7.20 -15.66
N LEU A 39 -12.36 7.65 -15.95
CA LEU A 39 -13.24 7.01 -16.95
C LEU A 39 -12.60 6.90 -18.35
N GLU A 40 -11.92 7.94 -18.80
CA GLU A 40 -11.22 7.95 -20.09
C GLU A 40 -10.10 6.90 -20.13
N LYS A 41 -9.22 6.90 -19.11
CA LYS A 41 -8.18 5.87 -18.97
C LYS A 41 -8.77 4.47 -18.84
N PHE A 42 -9.94 4.32 -18.21
CA PHE A 42 -10.65 3.04 -18.14
C PHE A 42 -11.11 2.59 -19.53
N GLY A 43 -11.69 3.47 -20.33
CA GLY A 43 -12.03 3.20 -21.72
C GLY A 43 -10.82 2.75 -22.55
N ILE A 44 -9.73 3.53 -22.50
CA ILE A 44 -8.45 3.20 -23.18
C ILE A 44 -7.93 1.84 -22.72
N MET A 45 -7.93 1.60 -21.41
CA MET A 45 -7.44 0.36 -20.81
C MET A 45 -8.21 -0.87 -21.28
N TRP A 46 -9.48 -0.71 -21.66
CA TRP A 46 -10.32 -1.77 -22.22
C TRP A 46 -10.55 -1.64 -23.72
N GLY A 47 -9.68 -0.91 -24.40
CA GLY A 47 -9.63 -0.83 -25.86
C GLY A 47 -10.81 -0.12 -26.51
N VAL A 48 -11.49 0.78 -25.79
CA VAL A 48 -12.46 1.70 -26.40
C VAL A 48 -11.69 2.70 -27.25
N LYS A 49 -12.09 2.80 -28.52
CA LYS A 49 -11.54 3.76 -29.49
C LYS A 49 -12.42 5.01 -29.57
N ASP A 50 -11.86 6.06 -30.16
CA ASP A 50 -12.60 7.28 -30.52
C ASP A 50 -13.40 7.84 -29.33
N ILE A 51 -12.74 7.91 -28.17
CA ILE A 51 -13.36 8.36 -26.93
C ILE A 51 -13.80 9.82 -27.11
N GLN A 52 -15.11 10.02 -27.18
CA GLN A 52 -15.73 11.34 -27.19
C GLN A 52 -16.11 11.68 -25.75
N LYS A 53 -15.53 12.75 -25.24
CA LYS A 53 -15.88 13.27 -23.93
C LYS A 53 -16.13 14.77 -24.02
N GLU A 54 -17.32 15.16 -23.60
CA GLU A 54 -17.75 16.55 -23.61
C GLU A 54 -17.22 17.32 -22.39
N LEU A 55 -17.20 18.64 -22.52
CA LEU A 55 -16.91 19.53 -21.41
C LEU A 55 -18.15 19.72 -20.53
N PHE A 56 -17.96 19.91 -19.23
CA PHE A 56 -19.07 20.28 -18.34
C PHE A 56 -18.67 21.46 -17.44
N PRO A 57 -19.46 22.53 -17.38
CA PRO A 57 -19.15 23.74 -16.63
C PRO A 57 -19.59 23.59 -15.16
N TYR A 58 -18.91 22.72 -14.41
CA TYR A 58 -19.28 22.32 -13.03
C TYR A 58 -19.51 23.48 -12.06
N GLU A 59 -18.72 24.55 -12.18
CA GLU A 59 -18.79 25.70 -11.27
C GLU A 59 -19.90 26.68 -11.66
N TRP A 60 -20.22 26.75 -12.95
CA TRP A 60 -21.30 27.59 -13.45
C TRP A 60 -22.65 26.89 -13.29
N PHE A 61 -22.75 25.56 -13.38
CA PHE A 61 -24.00 24.84 -13.19
C PHE A 61 -24.36 24.68 -11.70
N ASP A 62 -24.77 25.79 -11.08
CA ASP A 62 -25.08 25.92 -9.64
C ASP A 62 -26.60 25.99 -9.33
N SER A 63 -27.45 26.09 -10.36
CA SER A 63 -28.91 26.12 -10.25
C SER A 63 -29.54 25.32 -11.38
N LEU A 64 -30.70 24.70 -11.10
CA LEU A 64 -31.50 24.02 -12.10
C LEU A 64 -32.10 24.99 -13.13
N ASP A 65 -32.24 26.28 -12.83
CA ASP A 65 -32.78 27.28 -13.77
C ASP A 65 -31.92 27.36 -15.04
N LYS A 66 -30.61 27.17 -14.91
CA LYS A 66 -29.63 27.16 -16.01
C LYS A 66 -29.84 26.01 -17.00
N LEU A 67 -30.64 25.00 -16.66
CA LEU A 67 -31.05 23.96 -17.61
C LEU A 67 -31.86 24.53 -18.77
N SER A 68 -32.57 25.63 -18.56
CA SER A 68 -33.38 26.29 -19.59
C SER A 68 -32.58 27.22 -20.52
N ASP A 69 -31.29 27.45 -20.24
CA ASP A 69 -30.45 28.33 -21.04
C ASP A 69 -30.30 27.81 -22.47
N THR A 70 -30.49 28.68 -23.45
CA THR A 70 -30.53 28.34 -24.89
C THR A 70 -29.17 28.50 -25.59
N SER A 71 -28.08 28.62 -24.83
CA SER A 71 -26.73 28.78 -25.36
C SER A 71 -25.71 28.05 -24.49
N LEU A 72 -24.63 27.55 -25.11
CA LEU A 72 -23.46 27.09 -24.38
C LEU A 72 -22.83 28.29 -23.64
N PRO A 73 -22.51 28.16 -22.34
CA PRO A 73 -21.87 29.24 -21.59
C PRO A 73 -20.45 29.51 -22.14
N PRO A 74 -19.90 30.70 -21.90
CA PRO A 74 -18.57 31.08 -22.40
C PRO A 74 -17.46 30.26 -21.71
N ILE A 75 -16.26 30.22 -22.31
CA ILE A 75 -15.15 29.34 -21.88
C ILE A 75 -14.76 29.54 -20.41
N GLU A 76 -14.89 30.76 -19.89
CA GLU A 76 -14.55 31.11 -18.50
C GLU A 76 -15.43 30.36 -17.49
N CYS A 77 -16.65 29.99 -17.88
CA CYS A 77 -17.57 29.20 -17.07
C CYS A 77 -17.17 27.72 -16.93
N PHE A 78 -16.22 27.25 -17.74
CA PHE A 78 -15.70 25.88 -17.68
C PHE A 78 -14.48 25.72 -16.78
N TYR A 79 -14.09 26.76 -16.02
CA TYR A 79 -13.01 26.65 -15.07
C TYR A 79 -13.29 25.56 -14.02
N ASN A 80 -12.33 24.66 -13.83
CA ASN A 80 -12.48 23.51 -12.93
C ASN A 80 -11.63 23.70 -11.67
N LYS A 81 -12.26 23.93 -10.50
CA LYS A 81 -11.53 24.12 -9.22
C LYS A 81 -10.71 22.91 -8.77
N LEU A 82 -11.08 21.69 -9.18
CA LEU A 82 -10.33 20.49 -8.81
C LEU A 82 -9.01 20.37 -9.58
N ARG A 83 -9.00 20.81 -10.85
CA ARG A 83 -7.82 20.84 -11.72
C ARG A 83 -7.07 22.16 -11.67
N ASN A 84 -7.71 23.23 -11.20
CA ASN A 84 -7.22 24.60 -11.20
C ASN A 84 -6.87 25.09 -12.62
N THR A 85 -7.69 24.74 -13.61
CA THR A 85 -7.45 25.07 -15.02
C THR A 85 -8.75 25.33 -15.76
N LEU A 86 -8.68 26.18 -16.80
CA LEU A 86 -9.66 26.23 -17.88
C LEU A 86 -9.43 25.07 -18.86
N PRO A 87 -10.44 24.68 -19.66
CA PRO A 87 -10.20 23.87 -20.84
C PRO A 87 -9.31 24.63 -21.85
N SER A 88 -8.68 23.89 -22.76
CA SER A 88 -8.01 24.50 -23.91
C SER A 88 -9.03 25.10 -24.90
N GLU A 89 -8.58 26.06 -25.70
CA GLU A 89 -9.42 26.66 -26.75
C GLU A 89 -9.97 25.60 -27.70
N THR A 90 -9.15 24.62 -28.10
CA THR A 90 -9.56 23.54 -29.00
C THR A 90 -10.62 22.61 -28.39
N GLU A 91 -10.53 22.30 -27.10
CA GLU A 91 -11.56 21.54 -26.37
C GLU A 91 -12.88 22.34 -26.31
N TYR A 92 -12.82 23.65 -26.09
CA TYR A 92 -14.01 24.50 -26.05
C TYR A 92 -14.64 24.70 -27.44
N GLU A 93 -13.83 24.92 -28.47
CA GLU A 93 -14.27 24.98 -29.87
C GLU A 93 -14.99 23.69 -30.29
N HIS A 94 -14.50 22.54 -29.83
CA HIS A 94 -15.18 21.26 -30.02
C HIS A 94 -16.57 21.25 -29.37
N ALA A 95 -16.70 21.66 -28.11
CA ALA A 95 -17.99 21.74 -27.44
C ALA A 95 -18.97 22.71 -28.14
N VAL A 96 -18.47 23.85 -28.65
CA VAL A 96 -19.25 24.80 -29.45
C VAL A 96 -19.70 24.18 -30.77
N LYS A 97 -18.83 23.43 -31.43
CA LYS A 97 -19.14 22.70 -32.66
C LYS A 97 -20.22 21.65 -32.41
N VAL A 98 -20.07 20.83 -31.37
CA VAL A 98 -21.04 19.81 -30.96
C VAL A 98 -22.39 20.44 -30.63
N TRP A 99 -22.41 21.55 -29.90
CA TRP A 99 -23.65 22.29 -29.61
C TRP A 99 -24.40 22.67 -30.88
N LYS A 100 -23.70 23.20 -31.89
CA LYS A 100 -24.28 23.62 -33.18
C LYS A 100 -24.72 22.43 -34.02
N GLU A 101 -23.88 21.40 -34.14
CA GLU A 101 -24.14 20.22 -34.97
C GLU A 101 -25.30 19.37 -34.45
N LYS A 102 -25.40 19.23 -33.12
CA LYS A 102 -26.50 18.50 -32.46
C LYS A 102 -27.76 19.35 -32.30
N GLN A 103 -27.69 20.65 -32.60
CA GLN A 103 -28.80 21.61 -32.52
C GLN A 103 -29.49 21.60 -31.14
N PHE A 104 -28.71 21.63 -30.06
CA PHE A 104 -29.29 21.63 -28.71
C PHE A 104 -30.14 22.89 -28.50
N ALA A 105 -31.39 22.69 -28.10
CA ALA A 105 -32.34 23.76 -27.81
C ALA A 105 -32.15 24.34 -26.41
N SER A 106 -31.55 23.58 -25.50
CA SER A 106 -31.32 23.98 -24.11
C SER A 106 -30.09 23.31 -23.51
N PHE A 107 -29.55 23.90 -22.45
CA PHE A 107 -28.43 23.32 -21.71
C PHE A 107 -28.78 21.96 -21.08
N ALA A 108 -30.06 21.71 -20.78
CA ALA A 108 -30.54 20.39 -20.34
C ALA A 108 -30.21 19.28 -21.36
N GLU A 109 -30.39 19.54 -22.65
CA GLU A 109 -30.08 18.58 -23.71
C GLU A 109 -28.58 18.34 -23.83
N TYR A 110 -27.77 19.40 -23.72
CA TYR A 110 -26.31 19.31 -23.67
C TYR A 110 -25.85 18.48 -22.47
N MET A 111 -26.41 18.72 -21.27
CA MET A 111 -26.10 17.94 -20.06
C MET A 111 -26.46 16.45 -20.25
N MET A 112 -27.63 16.15 -20.80
CA MET A 112 -28.04 14.77 -21.06
C MET A 112 -27.13 14.08 -22.08
N TYR A 113 -26.67 14.82 -23.10
CA TYR A 113 -25.67 14.32 -24.05
C TYR A 113 -24.32 14.06 -23.39
N TYR A 114 -23.81 15.00 -22.58
CA TYR A 114 -22.61 14.84 -21.77
C TYR A 114 -22.69 13.56 -20.91
N CYS A 115 -23.80 13.38 -20.18
CA CYS A 115 -24.01 12.19 -19.35
C CYS A 115 -24.09 10.90 -20.17
N ARG A 116 -24.72 10.95 -21.35
CA ARG A 116 -24.81 9.79 -22.25
C ARG A 116 -23.42 9.38 -22.74
N CYS A 117 -22.56 10.31 -23.15
CA CYS A 117 -21.18 10.00 -23.56
C CYS A 117 -20.40 9.30 -22.45
N ASP A 118 -20.49 9.78 -21.20
CA ASP A 118 -19.83 9.15 -20.04
C ASP A 118 -20.38 7.71 -19.79
N VAL A 119 -21.70 7.51 -19.91
CA VAL A 119 -22.33 6.18 -19.72
C VAL A 119 -21.97 5.21 -20.85
N GLU A 120 -21.99 5.66 -22.11
CA GLU A 120 -21.64 4.84 -23.28
C GLU A 120 -20.18 4.39 -23.21
N LEU A 121 -19.27 5.27 -22.80
CA LEU A 121 -17.86 4.94 -22.60
C LEU A 121 -17.68 3.87 -21.51
N LEU A 122 -18.36 4.02 -20.36
CA LEU A 122 -18.33 3.03 -19.29
C LEU A 122 -18.90 1.68 -19.76
N LEU A 123 -19.99 1.70 -20.52
CA LEU A 123 -20.65 0.50 -21.04
C LEU A 123 -19.74 -0.26 -22.03
N GLN A 124 -19.11 0.45 -22.96
CA GLN A 124 -18.19 -0.14 -23.94
C GLN A 124 -16.99 -0.76 -23.24
N GLY A 125 -16.33 -0.02 -22.33
CA GLY A 125 -15.18 -0.53 -21.58
C GLY A 125 -15.55 -1.75 -20.73
N THR A 126 -16.71 -1.71 -20.06
CA THR A 126 -17.21 -2.84 -19.26
C THR A 126 -17.55 -4.06 -20.12
N THR A 127 -18.11 -3.86 -21.32
CA THR A 127 -18.44 -4.94 -22.25
C THR A 127 -17.19 -5.64 -22.78
N ASN A 128 -16.14 -4.87 -23.10
CA ASN A 128 -14.85 -5.40 -23.52
C ASN A 128 -14.19 -6.18 -22.37
N TYR A 129 -14.22 -5.64 -21.15
CA TYR A 129 -13.68 -6.33 -19.98
C TYR A 129 -14.45 -7.64 -19.71
N ARG A 130 -15.78 -7.60 -19.76
CA ARG A 130 -16.64 -8.78 -19.59
C ARG A 130 -16.33 -9.87 -20.61
N SER A 131 -16.21 -9.49 -21.89
CA SER A 131 -15.85 -10.42 -22.96
C SER A 131 -14.47 -11.05 -22.73
N LEU A 132 -13.48 -10.23 -22.36
CA LEU A 132 -12.13 -10.72 -22.07
C LEU A 132 -12.13 -11.72 -20.90
N LEU A 133 -12.80 -11.39 -19.79
CA LEU A 133 -12.87 -12.27 -18.62
C LEU A 133 -13.59 -13.58 -18.96
N MET A 134 -14.68 -13.52 -19.72
CA MET A 134 -15.40 -14.71 -20.17
C MET A 134 -14.50 -15.59 -21.04
N THR A 135 -13.82 -15.02 -22.04
CA THR A 135 -12.93 -15.77 -22.95
C THR A 135 -11.72 -16.37 -22.25
N LYS A 136 -11.10 -15.65 -21.29
CA LYS A 136 -9.86 -16.09 -20.65
C LYS A 136 -10.08 -17.00 -19.44
N ASN A 137 -11.17 -16.82 -18.70
CA ASN A 137 -11.37 -17.47 -17.40
C ASN A 137 -12.72 -18.18 -17.25
N ASN A 138 -13.61 -18.08 -18.25
CA ASN A 138 -14.97 -18.63 -18.19
C ASN A 138 -15.74 -18.15 -16.95
N MET A 139 -15.75 -16.82 -16.77
CA MET A 139 -16.32 -16.12 -15.63
C MET A 139 -17.12 -14.89 -16.09
N GLU A 140 -18.33 -14.73 -15.53
CA GLU A 140 -19.19 -13.58 -15.79
C GLU A 140 -18.83 -12.40 -14.86
N LEU A 141 -18.43 -11.26 -15.45
CA LEU A 141 -17.89 -10.11 -14.73
C LEU A 141 -18.82 -9.59 -13.64
N LEU A 142 -20.11 -9.44 -13.95
CA LEU A 142 -21.09 -8.80 -13.07
C LEU A 142 -21.60 -9.72 -11.95
N ASN A 143 -21.15 -10.98 -11.90
CA ASN A 143 -21.45 -11.89 -10.79
C ASN A 143 -20.56 -11.66 -9.56
N TYR A 144 -19.52 -10.83 -9.68
CA TYR A 144 -18.56 -10.55 -8.62
C TYR A 144 -18.56 -9.06 -8.32
N VAL A 145 -18.31 -8.64 -7.09
CA VAL A 145 -18.38 -7.22 -6.67
C VAL A 145 -17.06 -6.45 -6.82
N SER A 146 -15.97 -7.11 -7.24
CA SER A 146 -14.65 -6.46 -7.41
C SER A 146 -13.65 -7.33 -8.17
N VAL A 147 -12.60 -6.71 -8.73
CA VAL A 147 -11.44 -7.42 -9.31
C VAL A 147 -10.79 -8.37 -8.31
N ALA A 148 -10.73 -7.99 -7.02
CA ALA A 148 -10.16 -8.84 -5.98
C ALA A 148 -10.96 -10.13 -5.77
N GLN A 149 -12.29 -10.06 -5.83
CA GLN A 149 -13.13 -11.26 -5.79
C GLN A 149 -12.97 -12.09 -7.05
N ILE A 150 -12.94 -11.47 -8.24
CA ILE A 150 -12.73 -12.17 -9.51
C ILE A 150 -11.42 -12.96 -9.48
N SER A 151 -10.32 -12.31 -9.06
CA SER A 151 -9.02 -12.96 -8.95
C SER A 151 -9.04 -14.15 -8.00
N HIS A 152 -9.59 -13.97 -6.80
CA HIS A 152 -9.70 -15.04 -5.81
C HIS A 152 -10.56 -16.21 -6.31
N GLN A 153 -11.71 -15.93 -6.93
CA GLN A 153 -12.58 -16.98 -7.45
C GLN A 153 -11.94 -17.71 -8.63
N ASN A 154 -11.16 -17.02 -9.46
CA ASN A 154 -10.37 -17.67 -10.50
C ASN A 154 -9.33 -18.62 -9.91
N ILE A 155 -8.62 -18.21 -8.86
CA ILE A 155 -7.69 -19.09 -8.13
C ILE A 155 -8.41 -20.34 -7.64
N LEU A 156 -9.51 -20.17 -6.88
CA LEU A 156 -10.25 -21.29 -6.30
C LEU A 156 -10.84 -22.24 -7.36
N LYS A 157 -11.41 -21.70 -8.44
CA LYS A 157 -12.12 -22.49 -9.46
C LYS A 157 -11.17 -23.19 -10.42
N ASN A 158 -10.09 -22.51 -10.84
CA ASN A 158 -9.31 -22.92 -11.99
C ASN A 158 -7.88 -23.36 -11.65
N TYR A 159 -7.36 -23.08 -10.45
CA TYR A 159 -5.95 -23.34 -10.12
C TYR A 159 -5.73 -24.06 -8.78
N LEU A 160 -6.66 -23.97 -7.83
CA LEU A 160 -6.46 -24.55 -6.51
C LEU A 160 -6.48 -26.09 -6.57
N LYS A 161 -5.38 -26.70 -6.15
CA LYS A 161 -5.22 -28.16 -6.02
C LYS A 161 -5.13 -28.60 -4.55
N HIS A 162 -4.93 -27.66 -3.65
CA HIS A 162 -4.68 -27.89 -2.22
C HIS A 162 -5.93 -27.71 -1.38
N ASP A 163 -5.99 -28.43 -0.27
CA ASP A 163 -7.05 -28.31 0.73
C ASP A 163 -6.85 -27.04 1.58
N LEU A 164 -7.69 -26.03 1.37
CA LEU A 164 -7.70 -24.80 2.19
C LEU A 164 -8.67 -24.94 3.35
N ARG A 165 -8.17 -24.68 4.57
CA ARG A 165 -8.94 -24.75 5.81
C ARG A 165 -9.09 -23.37 6.44
N THR A 166 -10.21 -23.17 7.15
CA THR A 166 -10.40 -22.00 7.99
C THR A 166 -9.49 -22.06 9.22
N ILE A 167 -9.15 -20.90 9.78
CA ILE A 167 -8.37 -20.84 11.03
C ILE A 167 -9.28 -21.28 12.19
N PRO A 168 -8.92 -22.35 12.93
CA PRO A 168 -9.87 -23.04 13.80
C PRO A 168 -10.09 -22.34 15.16
N SER A 169 -9.25 -21.37 15.54
CA SER A 169 -9.40 -20.67 16.81
C SER A 169 -8.91 -19.22 16.76
N GLN A 170 -9.46 -18.37 17.63
CA GLN A 170 -9.04 -16.97 17.79
C GLN A 170 -7.56 -16.85 18.19
N LYS A 171 -7.06 -17.77 19.01
CA LYS A 171 -5.67 -17.79 19.45
C LYS A 171 -4.72 -17.98 18.26
N MET A 172 -5.04 -18.91 17.36
CA MET A 172 -4.27 -19.15 16.15
C MET A 172 -4.39 -17.99 15.17
N TYR A 173 -5.58 -17.41 15.04
CA TYR A 173 -5.80 -16.20 14.25
C TYR A 173 -4.91 -15.05 14.73
N ASN A 174 -4.85 -14.80 16.03
CA ASN A 174 -4.03 -13.73 16.60
C ASN A 174 -2.55 -13.95 16.32
N LEU A 175 -2.03 -15.16 16.53
CA LEU A 175 -0.63 -15.47 16.25
C LEU A 175 -0.28 -15.25 14.76
N ILE A 176 -1.11 -15.75 13.84
CA ILE A 176 -0.93 -15.52 12.40
C ILE A 176 -1.05 -14.03 12.06
N SER A 177 -2.11 -13.36 12.51
CA SER A 177 -2.37 -11.93 12.23
C SER A 177 -1.27 -11.01 12.79
N ASP A 178 -0.73 -11.33 13.96
CA ASP A 178 0.38 -10.59 14.58
C ASP A 178 1.71 -10.80 13.85
N SER A 179 1.85 -11.90 13.10
CA SER A 179 3.01 -12.13 12.23
C SER A 179 2.95 -11.37 10.89
N ILE A 180 1.79 -10.77 10.56
CA ILE A 180 1.60 -10.01 9.33
C ILE A 180 2.01 -8.55 9.53
N TYR A 181 3.04 -8.13 8.81
CA TYR A 181 3.51 -6.76 8.76
C TYR A 181 3.25 -6.14 7.38
N GLY A 182 3.02 -4.83 7.35
CA GLY A 182 3.04 -4.09 6.09
C GLY A 182 4.45 -4.04 5.52
N GLY A 183 4.58 -3.77 4.21
CA GLY A 183 5.89 -3.62 3.58
C GLY A 183 6.77 -2.52 4.20
N ARG A 184 8.08 -2.67 3.99
CA ARG A 184 9.09 -1.76 4.52
C ARG A 184 9.00 -0.38 3.85
N CYS A 185 9.09 0.68 4.65
CA CYS A 185 9.08 2.06 4.15
C CYS A 185 9.86 2.99 5.08
N GLU A 186 11.10 3.25 4.70
CA GLU A 186 12.06 3.98 5.50
C GLU A 186 12.95 4.86 4.61
N VAL A 187 13.45 5.94 5.21
CA VAL A 187 14.45 6.82 4.62
C VAL A 187 15.71 6.73 5.49
N PHE A 188 16.82 6.33 4.90
CA PHE A 188 18.12 6.20 5.58
C PHE A 188 19.02 7.41 5.35
N LYS A 189 19.12 7.86 4.09
CA LYS A 189 19.83 9.10 3.69
C LYS A 189 18.78 10.06 3.10
N ARG A 190 18.81 11.32 3.54
CA ARG A 190 17.81 12.34 3.13
C ARG A 190 18.20 13.11 1.86
N HIS A 191 19.46 13.01 1.44
CA HIS A 191 19.99 13.64 0.24
C HIS A 191 21.00 12.72 -0.42
N ALA A 192 20.96 12.63 -1.74
CA ALA A 192 21.97 11.96 -2.55
C ALA A 192 22.22 12.80 -3.81
N GLU A 193 23.48 12.92 -4.20
CA GLU A 193 23.95 13.63 -5.39
C GLU A 193 24.92 12.75 -6.20
N GLU A 194 24.88 12.85 -7.52
CA GLU A 194 25.66 12.00 -8.43
C GLU A 194 27.19 12.17 -8.28
N SER A 195 27.65 13.31 -7.78
CA SER A 195 29.06 13.54 -7.39
C SER A 195 29.58 12.51 -6.38
N ASP A 196 28.70 11.94 -5.55
CA ASP A 196 29.01 10.92 -4.55
C ASP A 196 28.86 9.47 -5.08
N GLY A 197 28.61 9.30 -6.38
CA GLY A 197 28.38 8.02 -7.05
C GLY A 197 26.96 7.86 -7.60
N VAL A 198 26.73 6.79 -8.35
CA VAL A 198 25.46 6.57 -9.05
C VAL A 198 24.27 6.42 -8.08
N ILE A 199 23.17 7.10 -8.41
CA ILE A 199 21.90 7.01 -7.70
C ILE A 199 20.90 6.24 -8.57
N MET A 200 20.31 5.20 -8.01
CA MET A 200 19.47 4.25 -8.74
C MET A 200 18.12 4.05 -8.03
N GLY A 201 17.05 4.14 -8.79
CA GLY A 201 15.73 3.64 -8.41
C GLY A 201 15.59 2.19 -8.85
N LEU A 202 15.52 1.27 -7.90
CA LEU A 202 15.31 -0.16 -8.17
C LEU A 202 13.89 -0.53 -7.76
N ASP A 203 13.21 -1.27 -8.64
CA ASP A 203 11.88 -1.82 -8.35
C ASP A 203 11.88 -3.31 -8.67
N GLU A 204 11.16 -4.09 -7.86
CA GLU A 204 11.03 -5.52 -8.10
C GLU A 204 9.85 -5.78 -9.02
N ASN A 205 10.11 -6.54 -10.08
CA ASN A 205 9.07 -7.04 -10.95
C ASN A 205 8.09 -7.89 -10.14
N ASN A 206 6.84 -7.44 -10.02
CA ASN A 206 5.75 -8.22 -9.41
C ASN A 206 6.12 -8.87 -8.07
N LEU A 207 6.70 -8.11 -7.13
CA LEU A 207 7.14 -8.58 -5.80
C LEU A 207 6.12 -9.51 -5.12
N TYR A 208 4.84 -9.12 -5.11
CA TYR A 208 3.79 -9.94 -4.49
C TYR A 208 3.50 -11.22 -5.27
N GLY A 209 3.58 -11.19 -6.60
CA GLY A 209 3.50 -12.41 -7.41
C GLY A 209 4.66 -13.36 -7.12
N TRP A 210 5.88 -12.85 -6.98
CA TRP A 210 7.03 -13.68 -6.58
C TRP A 210 6.83 -14.31 -5.21
N ALA A 211 6.31 -13.56 -4.23
CA ALA A 211 5.98 -14.08 -2.91
C ALA A 211 4.90 -15.18 -2.99
N MET A 212 3.89 -15.03 -3.85
CA MET A 212 2.87 -16.04 -4.09
C MET A 212 3.40 -17.32 -4.78
N MET A 213 4.54 -17.24 -5.47
CA MET A 213 5.21 -18.40 -6.07
C MET A 213 6.07 -19.20 -5.08
N GLN A 214 6.28 -18.68 -3.86
CA GLN A 214 6.99 -19.41 -2.81
C GLN A 214 6.10 -20.50 -2.21
N LYS A 215 6.69 -21.36 -1.38
CA LYS A 215 5.91 -22.31 -0.59
C LYS A 215 5.11 -21.56 0.48
N LEU A 216 3.80 -21.73 0.44
CA LEU A 216 2.84 -21.08 1.33
C LEU A 216 2.17 -22.10 2.25
N PRO A 217 1.78 -21.71 3.47
CA PRO A 217 1.05 -22.58 4.38
C PRO A 217 -0.32 -22.99 3.83
N TYR A 218 -0.71 -24.25 4.03
CA TYR A 218 -2.02 -24.77 3.66
C TYR A 218 -2.50 -25.88 4.61
N GLY A 219 -3.74 -26.35 4.45
CA GLY A 219 -4.25 -27.49 5.21
C GLY A 219 -4.40 -27.27 6.72
N ASN A 220 -4.30 -28.37 7.46
CA ASN A 220 -4.53 -28.41 8.90
C ASN A 220 -3.45 -27.65 9.68
N MET A 221 -3.86 -27.04 10.80
CA MET A 221 -3.00 -26.29 11.69
C MET A 221 -3.00 -26.93 13.08
N ASN A 222 -1.82 -27.18 13.65
CA ASN A 222 -1.66 -27.73 15.00
C ASN A 222 -1.06 -26.66 15.92
N LEU A 223 -1.76 -26.31 17.00
CA LEU A 223 -1.27 -25.35 17.99
C LEU A 223 -0.51 -26.08 19.11
N HIS A 224 0.76 -25.73 19.30
CA HIS A 224 1.60 -26.20 20.38
C HIS A 224 1.84 -25.07 21.38
N THR A 225 1.52 -25.35 22.65
CA THR A 225 1.71 -24.41 23.77
C THR A 225 2.40 -25.05 24.96
N ASP A 226 2.74 -26.34 24.85
CA ASP A 226 3.45 -27.03 25.92
C ASP A 226 4.93 -26.64 25.90
N THR A 227 5.48 -26.48 27.10
CA THR A 227 6.86 -26.02 27.29
C THR A 227 7.88 -27.03 26.76
N ALA A 228 7.58 -28.34 26.78
CA ALA A 228 8.52 -29.36 26.34
C ALA A 228 8.72 -29.31 24.82
N TYR A 229 7.63 -29.25 24.04
CA TYR A 229 7.70 -29.07 22.59
C TYR A 229 8.41 -27.76 22.23
N CYS A 230 8.06 -26.65 22.89
CA CYS A 230 8.67 -25.34 22.61
C CYS A 230 10.18 -25.34 22.90
N THR A 231 10.61 -25.97 24.00
CA THR A 231 12.03 -26.11 24.36
C THR A 231 12.77 -26.99 23.35
N ASN A 232 12.18 -28.12 22.96
CA ASN A 232 12.77 -29.01 21.96
C ASN A 232 12.93 -28.29 20.60
N LEU A 233 11.90 -27.56 20.15
CA LEU A 233 11.97 -26.80 18.91
C LEU A 233 13.02 -25.68 18.99
N LEU A 234 13.15 -25.00 20.13
CA LEU A 234 14.17 -23.99 20.35
C LEU A 234 15.59 -24.57 20.16
N ASP A 235 15.84 -25.76 20.71
CA ASP A 235 17.11 -26.45 20.57
C ASP A 235 17.36 -26.88 19.12
N VAL A 236 16.34 -27.39 18.42
CA VAL A 236 16.43 -27.70 16.98
C VAL A 236 16.79 -26.45 16.18
N LEU A 237 16.06 -25.35 16.34
CA LEU A 237 16.34 -24.09 15.64
C LEU A 237 17.77 -23.60 15.89
N ARG A 238 18.25 -23.68 17.14
CA ARG A 238 19.62 -23.27 17.51
C ARG A 238 20.70 -24.17 16.90
N ASN A 239 20.51 -25.48 16.97
CA ASN A 239 21.52 -26.44 16.52
C ASN A 239 21.60 -26.48 14.99
N VAL A 240 20.46 -26.57 14.32
CA VAL A 240 20.41 -26.61 12.86
C VAL A 240 20.89 -25.29 12.25
N SER A 241 20.46 -24.13 12.77
CA SER A 241 20.93 -22.85 12.23
C SER A 241 22.45 -22.66 12.37
N LYS A 242 23.07 -23.13 13.47
CA LYS A 242 24.53 -23.14 13.63
C LYS A 242 25.23 -24.02 12.59
N GLN A 243 24.67 -25.17 12.26
CA GLN A 243 25.20 -26.04 11.19
C GLN A 243 25.08 -25.35 9.83
N GLN A 244 23.93 -24.73 9.53
CA GLN A 244 23.72 -23.98 8.29
C GLN A 244 24.66 -22.77 8.16
N GLN A 245 25.01 -22.11 9.26
CA GLN A 245 25.97 -21.00 9.27
C GLN A 245 27.36 -21.42 8.77
N GLN A 246 27.77 -22.68 8.97
CA GLN A 246 29.04 -23.22 8.46
C GLN A 246 29.04 -23.46 6.95
N LEU A 247 27.86 -23.52 6.33
CA LEU A 247 27.72 -23.71 4.90
C LEU A 247 27.87 -22.39 4.15
N PRO A 248 28.46 -22.41 2.92
CA PRO A 248 28.36 -21.30 1.99
C PRO A 248 26.90 -20.87 1.77
N TYR A 249 26.65 -19.57 1.60
CA TYR A 249 25.30 -19.01 1.51
C TYR A 249 24.39 -19.76 0.52
N ASN A 250 24.91 -20.10 -0.66
CA ASN A 250 24.17 -20.80 -1.73
C ASN A 250 23.91 -22.30 -1.47
N GLN A 251 24.45 -22.83 -0.37
CA GLN A 251 24.24 -24.21 0.09
C GLN A 251 23.32 -24.30 1.32
N ARG A 252 22.97 -23.17 1.94
CA ARG A 252 22.07 -23.13 3.09
C ARG A 252 20.65 -23.56 2.71
N TYR A 253 19.93 -24.12 3.67
CA TYR A 253 18.55 -24.58 3.48
C TYR A 253 17.65 -23.46 2.98
N MET A 254 17.61 -22.31 3.64
CA MET A 254 16.72 -21.22 3.21
C MET A 254 17.10 -20.60 1.87
N TYR A 255 18.38 -20.65 1.46
CA TYR A 255 18.75 -20.30 0.09
C TYR A 255 18.07 -21.23 -0.92
N GLY A 256 18.04 -22.53 -0.62
CA GLY A 256 17.36 -23.51 -1.44
C GLY A 256 15.84 -23.30 -1.47
N VAL A 257 15.21 -23.02 -0.33
CA VAL A 257 13.77 -22.72 -0.27
C VAL A 257 13.39 -21.52 -1.13
N ILE A 258 14.23 -20.47 -1.15
CA ILE A 258 13.95 -19.22 -1.87
C ILE A 258 14.31 -19.30 -3.36
N HIS A 259 15.39 -20.04 -3.71
CA HIS A 259 16.01 -19.95 -5.03
C HIS A 259 16.02 -21.26 -5.83
N LYS A 260 15.84 -22.43 -5.21
CA LYS A 260 15.89 -23.73 -5.90
C LYS A 260 14.49 -24.31 -6.05
N LEU A 261 14.17 -24.79 -7.25
CA LEU A 261 12.93 -25.52 -7.50
C LEU A 261 13.05 -26.96 -6.98
N GLY A 262 12.01 -27.44 -6.30
CA GLY A 262 11.91 -28.83 -5.82
C GLY A 262 11.62 -28.99 -4.32
N GLN A 263 11.45 -30.24 -3.90
CA GLN A 263 11.37 -30.59 -2.49
C GLN A 263 12.79 -30.69 -1.92
N GLN A 264 13.05 -29.89 -0.90
CA GLN A 264 14.23 -30.03 -0.05
C GLN A 264 13.76 -30.59 1.28
N GLN A 265 14.48 -31.58 1.79
CA GLN A 265 14.23 -32.07 3.13
C GLN A 265 14.47 -30.94 4.12
N ASP A 266 13.45 -30.56 4.89
CA ASP A 266 13.57 -29.51 5.91
C ASP A 266 14.39 -30.04 7.09
N PRO A 267 15.62 -29.55 7.31
CA PRO A 267 16.46 -30.02 8.41
C PRO A 267 15.90 -29.59 9.77
N TYR A 268 15.03 -28.58 9.82
CA TYR A 268 14.36 -28.15 11.04
C TYR A 268 13.14 -29.01 11.38
N GLN A 269 12.63 -29.77 10.41
CA GLN A 269 11.42 -30.60 10.55
C GLN A 269 10.22 -29.82 11.12
N PHE A 270 10.10 -28.53 10.77
CA PHE A 270 9.11 -27.65 11.36
C PHE A 270 8.79 -26.49 10.42
N THR A 271 7.51 -26.29 10.09
CA THR A 271 7.04 -25.14 9.31
C THR A 271 5.77 -24.56 9.94
N GLY A 272 5.62 -23.24 9.89
CA GLY A 272 4.43 -22.55 10.37
C GLY A 272 4.73 -21.20 11.02
N PHE A 273 4.15 -20.91 12.17
CA PHE A 273 4.23 -19.60 12.82
C PHE A 273 4.69 -19.71 14.26
N VAL A 274 5.55 -18.80 14.70
CA VAL A 274 6.21 -18.86 16.01
C VAL A 274 6.00 -17.56 16.76
N ARG A 275 5.61 -17.65 18.04
CA ARG A 275 5.69 -16.56 19.01
C ARG A 275 6.93 -16.78 19.87
N CYS A 276 7.89 -15.87 19.80
CA CYS A 276 9.21 -16.05 20.42
C CYS A 276 9.80 -14.75 20.98
N SER A 277 10.91 -14.87 21.71
CA SER A 277 11.78 -13.74 22.03
C SER A 277 13.06 -13.79 21.21
N LEU A 278 13.42 -12.65 20.64
CA LEU A 278 14.57 -12.45 19.78
C LEU A 278 15.46 -11.34 20.33
N TYR A 279 16.77 -11.46 20.12
CA TYR A 279 17.72 -10.42 20.48
C TYR A 279 18.83 -10.32 19.42
N TYR A 280 19.67 -9.31 19.57
CA TYR A 280 20.80 -9.06 18.68
C TYR A 280 22.10 -9.03 19.49
N THR A 281 23.17 -9.61 18.97
CA THR A 281 24.52 -9.42 19.51
C THR A 281 25.06 -8.03 19.12
N GLN A 282 26.19 -7.62 19.69
CA GLN A 282 26.81 -6.34 19.31
C GLN A 282 27.29 -6.34 17.86
N GLU A 283 27.84 -7.46 17.41
CA GLU A 283 28.26 -7.66 16.01
C GLU A 283 27.08 -7.58 15.04
N GLN A 284 25.99 -8.31 15.35
CA GLN A 284 24.76 -8.26 14.54
C GLN A 284 24.18 -6.86 14.48
N ARG A 285 24.21 -6.12 15.60
CA ARG A 285 23.76 -4.73 15.64
C ARG A 285 24.56 -3.86 14.71
N GLU A 286 25.89 -4.02 14.69
CA GLU A 286 26.76 -3.22 13.85
C GLU A 286 26.59 -3.57 12.37
N LEU A 287 26.47 -4.87 12.06
CA LEU A 287 26.23 -5.39 10.71
C LEU A 287 24.91 -4.86 10.12
N THR A 288 23.85 -4.83 10.92
CA THR A 288 22.48 -4.48 10.46
C THR A 288 22.04 -3.08 10.85
N LYS A 289 22.94 -2.23 11.39
CA LYS A 289 22.61 -0.88 11.88
C LYS A 289 21.90 0.00 10.84
N ASN A 290 22.29 -0.14 9.58
CA ASN A 290 21.76 0.63 8.47
C ASN A 290 20.50 0.00 7.87
N PHE A 291 20.22 -1.27 8.15
CA PHE A 291 19.07 -1.97 7.61
C PHE A 291 18.56 -3.02 8.62
N PRO A 292 17.92 -2.61 9.74
CA PRO A 292 17.44 -3.55 10.74
C PRO A 292 16.46 -4.55 10.12
N PRO A 293 16.52 -5.85 10.47
CA PRO A 293 15.80 -6.88 9.72
C PRO A 293 14.32 -7.01 10.10
N LEU A 294 13.95 -6.69 11.35
CA LEU A 294 12.61 -6.92 11.88
C LEU A 294 11.87 -5.63 12.16
N ALA A 295 10.60 -5.61 11.75
CA ALA A 295 9.67 -4.55 12.06
C ALA A 295 9.09 -4.74 13.47
N GLU A 296 8.54 -3.68 14.05
CA GLU A 296 7.83 -3.72 15.32
C GLU A 296 6.77 -2.63 15.31
N LYS A 297 5.57 -2.95 15.80
CA LYS A 297 4.53 -1.96 16.06
C LYS A 297 4.88 -1.28 17.39
N VAL A 298 5.34 -0.04 17.33
CA VAL A 298 5.72 0.73 18.51
C VAL A 298 4.61 1.73 18.80
N GLN A 299 4.04 1.66 20.01
CA GLN A 299 3.15 2.70 20.50
C GLN A 299 3.99 3.94 20.85
N LEU A 300 3.58 5.10 20.34
CA LEU A 300 4.24 6.36 20.68
C LEU A 300 3.64 6.88 21.99
N ASP A 301 4.49 7.11 22.98
CA ASP A 301 4.13 7.81 24.21
C ASP A 301 4.43 9.32 24.10
N GLU A 302 4.00 10.09 25.10
CA GLU A 302 4.18 11.55 25.15
C GLU A 302 5.65 12.01 25.19
N SER A 303 6.59 11.10 25.45
CA SER A 303 8.02 11.42 25.54
C SER A 303 8.73 11.46 24.20
N VAL A 304 8.05 11.03 23.12
CA VAL A 304 8.56 11.12 21.76
C VAL A 304 8.47 12.58 21.33
N GLN A 305 9.62 13.20 21.02
CA GLN A 305 9.63 14.54 20.42
C GLN A 305 8.77 14.48 19.15
N VAL A 306 7.90 15.47 18.95
CA VAL A 306 7.15 15.66 17.70
C VAL A 306 7.66 16.93 16.99
N SER A 307 7.24 17.19 15.74
CA SER A 307 7.61 18.45 15.09
C SER A 307 6.98 19.63 15.80
N GLY A 308 7.60 20.82 15.72
CA GLY A 308 7.04 22.03 16.33
C GLY A 308 5.64 22.37 15.81
N TYR A 309 5.35 22.02 14.56
CA TYR A 309 4.00 22.13 14.00
C TYR A 309 3.01 21.12 14.61
N MET A 310 3.44 19.88 14.87
CA MET A 310 2.61 18.88 15.55
C MET A 310 2.35 19.25 17.02
N ASP A 311 3.32 19.87 17.70
CA ASP A 311 3.10 20.43 19.05
C ASP A 311 2.14 21.62 19.03
N TYR A 312 2.23 22.50 18.02
CA TYR A 312 1.24 23.55 17.79
C TYR A 312 -0.16 22.96 17.57
N LEU A 313 -0.31 21.95 16.71
CA LEU A 313 -1.60 21.28 16.49
C LEU A 313 -2.13 20.58 17.74
N LYS A 314 -1.27 19.90 18.51
CA LYS A 314 -1.65 19.33 19.82
C LYS A 314 -2.18 20.41 20.75
N THR A 315 -1.51 21.55 20.80
CA THR A 315 -1.93 22.69 21.63
C THR A 315 -3.31 23.19 21.20
N GLN A 316 -3.55 23.33 19.90
CA GLN A 316 -4.85 23.73 19.34
C GLN A 316 -5.96 22.70 19.63
N LEU A 317 -5.67 21.41 19.50
CA LEU A 317 -6.61 20.32 19.80
C LEU A 317 -6.95 20.24 21.29
N LYS A 318 -5.97 20.43 22.18
CA LYS A 318 -6.19 20.52 23.63
C LYS A 318 -7.18 21.64 23.99
N THR A 319 -7.02 22.82 23.39
CA THR A 319 -7.93 23.96 23.59
C THR A 319 -9.34 23.74 23.03
N LYS A 320 -9.54 22.88 22.03
CA LYS A 320 -10.85 22.71 21.36
C LYS A 320 -11.63 21.47 21.77
N HIS A 321 -10.97 20.38 22.14
CA HIS A 321 -11.63 19.07 22.30
C HIS A 321 -11.28 18.32 23.60
N ASN A 322 -10.45 18.88 24.48
CA ASN A 322 -10.09 18.28 25.77
C ASN A 322 -9.50 16.84 25.67
N GLU A 323 -8.94 16.48 24.51
CA GLU A 323 -8.27 15.19 24.27
C GLU A 323 -6.75 15.34 24.40
N ASN A 324 -6.13 14.46 25.20
CA ASN A 324 -4.69 14.54 25.53
C ASN A 324 -3.78 13.63 24.70
N THR A 325 -4.31 12.63 23.97
CA THR A 325 -3.48 11.51 23.50
C THR A 325 -3.64 11.21 22.01
N LEU A 326 -2.59 11.46 21.23
CA LEU A 326 -2.40 10.90 19.89
C LEU A 326 -1.87 9.46 20.01
N GLN A 327 -2.70 8.52 20.47
CA GLN A 327 -2.34 7.09 20.48
C GLN A 327 -2.29 6.57 19.04
N THR A 328 -1.11 6.66 18.43
CA THR A 328 -0.88 6.11 17.08
C THR A 328 0.27 5.11 17.15
N GLU A 329 -0.02 3.85 16.80
CA GLU A 329 1.02 2.85 16.59
C GLU A 329 1.79 3.15 15.30
N LYS A 330 3.12 3.05 15.34
CA LYS A 330 3.98 3.15 14.16
C LYS A 330 4.77 1.86 13.94
N LEU A 331 4.79 1.41 12.68
CA LEU A 331 5.66 0.34 12.25
C LEU A 331 7.10 0.86 12.08
N MET A 332 8.02 0.29 12.84
CA MET A 332 9.42 0.71 12.96
C MET A 332 10.37 -0.49 12.80
N TYR A 333 11.44 -0.37 12.02
CA TYR A 333 12.49 -1.39 12.00
C TYR A 333 13.58 -0.98 12.98
N ASN A 334 13.90 -1.81 13.97
CA ASN A 334 14.88 -1.46 14.99
C ASN A 334 15.60 -2.70 15.54
N LEU A 335 16.72 -2.48 16.23
CA LEU A 335 17.60 -3.53 16.75
C LEU A 335 17.48 -3.72 18.28
N PHE A 336 16.31 -3.39 18.84
CA PHE A 336 16.01 -3.73 20.23
C PHE A 336 15.60 -5.20 20.34
N PRO A 337 15.85 -5.84 21.49
CA PRO A 337 15.27 -7.15 21.78
C PRO A 337 13.76 -7.12 21.54
N LYS A 338 13.26 -8.17 20.91
CA LYS A 338 11.84 -8.40 20.65
C LYS A 338 11.37 -9.43 21.64
N ASP A 339 10.41 -9.08 22.47
CA ASP A 339 9.72 -10.04 23.31
C ASP A 339 8.31 -10.26 22.74
N ASN A 340 7.75 -11.45 22.95
CA ASN A 340 6.43 -11.81 22.47
C ASN A 340 6.22 -11.55 20.96
N TYR A 341 7.23 -11.82 20.14
CA TYR A 341 7.26 -11.49 18.72
C TYR A 341 6.70 -12.63 17.87
N CYS A 342 5.69 -12.35 17.04
CA CYS A 342 5.13 -13.30 16.10
C CYS A 342 5.83 -13.22 14.74
N ILE A 343 6.29 -14.36 14.23
CA ILE A 343 7.04 -14.45 12.97
C ILE A 343 6.72 -15.76 12.23
N TYR A 344 6.70 -15.69 10.89
CA TYR A 344 6.63 -16.86 10.03
C TYR A 344 7.96 -17.64 10.06
N SER A 345 7.90 -18.97 10.20
CA SER A 345 9.05 -19.80 10.56
C SER A 345 10.19 -19.73 9.55
N GLU A 346 9.89 -19.59 8.27
CA GLU A 346 10.81 -19.55 7.15
C GLU A 346 11.59 -18.23 7.17
N THR A 347 10.94 -17.15 7.58
CA THR A 347 11.62 -15.87 7.82
C THR A 347 12.55 -15.99 9.03
N LEU A 348 12.10 -16.64 10.11
CA LEU A 348 12.93 -16.87 11.29
C LEU A 348 14.15 -17.74 10.97
N LYS A 349 13.97 -18.86 10.27
CA LYS A 349 15.05 -19.73 9.78
C LYS A 349 16.05 -18.92 8.96
N TYR A 350 15.59 -18.11 8.01
CA TYR A 350 16.49 -17.27 7.19
C TYR A 350 17.33 -16.32 8.05
N LEU A 351 16.72 -15.68 9.05
CA LEU A 351 17.44 -14.77 9.95
C LEU A 351 18.48 -15.51 10.81
N LEU A 352 18.15 -16.71 11.30
CA LEU A 352 19.06 -17.52 12.12
C LEU A 352 20.22 -18.09 11.30
N GLU A 353 19.95 -18.64 10.11
CA GLU A 353 20.98 -19.19 9.20
C GLU A 353 21.98 -18.12 8.74
N ASN A 354 21.53 -16.88 8.60
CA ASN A 354 22.36 -15.76 8.17
C ASN A 354 22.92 -14.93 9.32
N ASN A 355 22.80 -15.43 10.57
CA ASN A 355 23.29 -14.77 11.77
C ASN A 355 22.81 -13.31 11.88
N LEU A 356 21.54 -13.04 11.55
CA LEU A 356 20.93 -11.70 11.57
C LEU A 356 20.17 -11.40 12.88
N CYS A 357 19.88 -12.44 13.68
CA CYS A 357 19.36 -12.32 15.03
C CYS A 357 19.68 -13.59 15.84
N CYS A 358 19.42 -13.54 17.15
CA CYS A 358 19.45 -14.69 18.03
C CYS A 358 18.06 -14.97 18.60
N ILE A 359 17.72 -16.25 18.77
CA ILE A 359 16.50 -16.67 19.45
C ILE A 359 16.78 -16.98 20.92
N ASN A 360 15.99 -16.37 21.80
CA ASN A 360 16.09 -16.56 23.25
C ASN A 360 15.13 -17.63 23.74
N ASP A 361 13.85 -17.54 23.37
CA ASP A 361 12.80 -18.45 23.84
C ASP A 361 11.65 -18.61 22.82
N ILE A 362 10.89 -19.69 22.93
CA ILE A 362 9.66 -19.95 22.15
C ILE A 362 8.49 -20.13 23.12
N TYR A 363 7.42 -19.36 22.90
CA TYR A 363 6.25 -19.36 23.78
C TYR A 363 5.12 -20.25 23.26
N GLU A 364 4.88 -20.21 21.95
CA GLU A 364 3.85 -21.01 21.29
C GLU A 364 4.08 -21.04 19.79
N VAL A 365 3.54 -22.07 19.16
CA VAL A 365 3.82 -22.41 17.78
C VAL A 365 2.57 -22.94 17.09
N ILE A 366 2.34 -22.52 15.85
CA ILE A 366 1.43 -23.19 14.94
C ILE A 366 2.26 -23.97 13.94
N GLU A 367 2.12 -25.28 13.93
CA GLU A 367 2.69 -26.14 12.91
C GLU A 367 1.69 -26.30 11.76
N GLN A 368 2.17 -26.10 10.53
CA GLN A 368 1.36 -26.18 9.32
C GLN A 368 2.24 -26.56 8.12
N PRO A 369 1.79 -27.46 7.22
CA PRO A 369 2.56 -27.80 6.02
C PRO A 369 2.60 -26.63 5.03
N ILE A 370 3.65 -26.59 4.23
CA ILE A 370 3.88 -25.59 3.18
C ILE A 370 4.03 -26.25 1.80
N ASP A 371 3.48 -25.64 0.76
CA ASP A 371 3.67 -26.10 -0.63
C ASP A 371 3.45 -24.96 -1.63
N TYR A 372 3.69 -25.21 -2.91
CA TYR A 372 3.46 -24.28 -4.01
C TYR A 372 1.96 -24.12 -4.33
N VAL A 373 1.22 -23.49 -3.42
CA VAL A 373 -0.25 -23.35 -3.49
C VAL A 373 -0.71 -22.45 -4.65
N LEU A 374 -0.01 -21.34 -4.90
CA LEU A 374 -0.42 -20.30 -5.85
C LEU A 374 0.52 -20.15 -7.06
N LYS A 375 1.52 -21.03 -7.16
CA LYS A 375 2.59 -20.90 -8.15
C LYS A 375 2.08 -21.00 -9.58
N ASP A 376 1.35 -22.07 -9.91
CA ASP A 376 0.80 -22.31 -11.25
C ASP A 376 -0.07 -21.14 -11.73
N TYR A 377 -0.85 -20.55 -10.82
CA TYR A 377 -1.65 -19.37 -11.10
C TYR A 377 -0.79 -18.17 -11.49
N VAL A 378 0.23 -17.84 -10.69
CA VAL A 378 1.10 -16.68 -10.98
C VAL A 378 1.91 -16.90 -12.25
N GLU A 379 2.41 -18.12 -12.49
CA GLU A 379 3.17 -18.46 -13.70
C GLU A 379 2.31 -18.28 -14.95
N ASP A 380 1.09 -18.79 -14.97
CA ASP A 380 0.18 -18.64 -16.12
C ASP A 380 -0.23 -17.17 -16.35
N MET A 381 -0.58 -16.43 -15.29
CA MET A 381 -0.88 -15.00 -15.42
C MET A 381 0.33 -14.21 -15.93
N THR A 382 1.54 -14.52 -15.46
CA THR A 382 2.78 -13.84 -15.87
C THR A 382 3.15 -14.18 -17.31
N ALA A 383 3.03 -15.45 -17.72
CA ALA A 383 3.29 -15.89 -19.09
C ALA A 383 2.33 -15.22 -20.07
N ASN A 384 1.03 -15.15 -19.74
CA ASN A 384 0.06 -14.49 -20.60
C ASN A 384 0.25 -12.96 -20.64
N ARG A 385 0.74 -12.36 -19.55
CA ARG A 385 1.16 -10.96 -19.54
C ARG A 385 2.37 -10.71 -20.44
N GLN A 386 3.37 -11.60 -20.44
CA GLN A 386 4.53 -11.48 -21.34
C GLN A 386 4.10 -11.59 -22.80
N LYS A 387 3.26 -12.60 -23.15
CA LYS A 387 2.69 -12.74 -24.51
C LYS A 387 1.97 -11.47 -24.97
N ALA A 388 1.27 -10.78 -24.07
CA ALA A 388 0.62 -9.51 -24.37
C ALA A 388 1.65 -8.38 -24.62
N GLU A 389 2.73 -8.30 -23.84
CA GLU A 389 3.82 -7.36 -24.09
C GLU A 389 4.50 -7.61 -25.45
N ASP A 390 4.77 -8.87 -25.78
CA ASP A 390 5.40 -9.27 -27.05
C ASP A 390 4.53 -8.87 -28.25
N ARG A 391 3.20 -9.04 -28.15
CA ARG A 391 2.24 -8.61 -29.16
C ARG A 391 2.15 -7.09 -29.30
N ILE A 392 2.27 -6.34 -28.20
CA ILE A 392 2.35 -4.88 -28.26
C ILE A 392 3.60 -4.45 -29.04
N PHE A 393 4.74 -5.09 -28.77
CA PHE A 393 5.97 -4.82 -29.49
C PHE A 393 5.84 -5.13 -30.98
N GLN A 394 5.29 -6.30 -31.32
CA GLN A 394 5.00 -6.68 -32.71
C GLN A 394 4.07 -5.68 -33.39
N GLY A 395 2.95 -5.31 -32.75
CA GLY A 395 1.97 -4.36 -33.29
C GLY A 395 2.57 -2.98 -33.57
N LYS A 396 3.51 -2.51 -32.73
CA LYS A 396 4.25 -1.27 -32.99
C LYS A 396 5.16 -1.37 -34.21
N GLN A 397 5.79 -2.51 -34.43
CA GLN A 397 6.63 -2.73 -35.62
C GLN A 397 5.78 -2.79 -36.90
N THR A 398 4.59 -3.38 -36.83
CA THR A 398 3.68 -3.52 -37.97
C THR A 398 2.70 -2.35 -38.13
N SER A 399 2.77 -1.33 -37.27
CA SER A 399 1.79 -0.23 -37.18
C SER A 399 0.33 -0.72 -37.08
N ASP A 400 0.10 -1.83 -36.39
CA ASP A 400 -1.23 -2.39 -36.14
C ASP A 400 -1.78 -1.90 -34.79
N ASP A 401 -2.50 -0.78 -34.83
CA ASP A 401 -3.10 -0.16 -33.66
C ASP A 401 -4.15 -1.05 -32.97
N ASN A 402 -4.83 -1.93 -33.73
CA ASN A 402 -5.80 -2.85 -33.14
C ASN A 402 -5.11 -3.89 -32.26
N LEU A 403 -4.01 -4.46 -32.76
CA LEU A 403 -3.20 -5.42 -32.02
C LEU A 403 -2.62 -4.77 -30.75
N VAL A 404 -2.04 -3.57 -30.87
CA VAL A 404 -1.49 -2.82 -29.73
C VAL A 404 -2.55 -2.57 -28.68
N THR A 405 -3.74 -2.11 -29.08
CA THR A 405 -4.85 -1.77 -28.16
C THR A 405 -5.36 -3.01 -27.42
N LYS A 406 -5.64 -4.09 -28.15
CA LYS A 406 -6.13 -5.35 -27.58
C LYS A 406 -5.11 -5.95 -26.60
N SER A 407 -3.84 -6.02 -27.00
CA SER A 407 -2.79 -6.59 -26.16
C SER A 407 -2.44 -5.71 -24.96
N SER A 408 -2.60 -4.39 -25.05
CA SER A 408 -2.50 -3.49 -23.88
C SER A 408 -3.57 -3.79 -22.83
N SER A 409 -4.81 -4.10 -23.28
CA SER A 409 -5.91 -4.50 -22.39
C SER A 409 -5.61 -5.84 -21.71
N GLU A 410 -5.12 -6.84 -22.47
CA GLU A 410 -4.72 -8.15 -21.93
C GLU A 410 -3.60 -8.02 -20.88
N LYS A 411 -2.59 -7.19 -21.15
CA LYS A 411 -1.48 -6.93 -20.23
C LYS A 411 -1.95 -6.36 -18.90
N GLU A 412 -2.82 -5.35 -18.90
CA GLU A 412 -3.36 -4.78 -17.66
C GLU A 412 -4.27 -5.77 -16.94
N PHE A 413 -5.07 -6.53 -17.66
CA PHE A 413 -5.89 -7.61 -17.09
C PHE A 413 -5.07 -8.60 -16.25
N PHE A 414 -4.03 -9.21 -16.84
CA PHE A 414 -3.22 -10.22 -16.14
C PHE A 414 -2.44 -9.63 -14.96
N LYS A 415 -1.98 -8.38 -15.08
CA LYS A 415 -1.34 -7.64 -13.99
C LYS A 415 -2.29 -7.38 -12.82
N LEU A 416 -3.54 -7.04 -13.09
CA LEU A 416 -4.56 -6.79 -12.06
C LEU A 416 -4.97 -8.06 -11.34
N MET A 417 -5.09 -9.17 -12.07
CA MET A 417 -5.44 -10.48 -11.52
C MET A 417 -4.46 -10.91 -10.41
N VAL A 418 -3.14 -10.87 -10.66
CA VAL A 418 -2.15 -11.26 -9.64
C VAL A 418 -2.15 -10.31 -8.43
N ASN A 419 -2.10 -9.00 -8.67
CA ASN A 419 -2.04 -8.00 -7.60
C ASN A 419 -3.27 -8.02 -6.68
N SER A 420 -4.46 -8.22 -7.26
CA SER A 420 -5.71 -8.19 -6.51
C SER A 420 -5.94 -9.50 -5.73
N GLY A 421 -5.46 -10.63 -6.27
CA GLY A 421 -5.55 -11.94 -5.61
C GLY A 421 -4.76 -11.98 -4.31
N PHE A 422 -3.51 -11.48 -4.32
CA PHE A 422 -2.69 -11.36 -3.12
C PHE A 422 -3.40 -10.59 -1.99
N GLY A 423 -3.93 -9.41 -2.31
CA GLY A 423 -4.61 -8.55 -1.33
C GLY A 423 -5.87 -9.19 -0.75
N LYS A 424 -6.55 -10.07 -1.51
CA LYS A 424 -7.74 -10.79 -1.05
C LYS A 424 -7.41 -11.94 -0.10
N MET A 425 -6.28 -12.62 -0.31
CA MET A 425 -5.83 -13.72 0.56
C MET A 425 -5.30 -13.23 1.92
N LEU A 426 -4.72 -12.02 1.98
CA LEU A 426 -4.31 -11.37 3.23
C LEU A 426 -5.38 -10.42 3.79
N GLN A 427 -6.62 -10.62 3.38
CA GLN A 427 -7.73 -9.82 3.86
C GLN A 427 -7.95 -10.08 5.36
N SER A 428 -8.01 -9.01 6.15
CA SER A 428 -8.46 -9.09 7.54
C SER A 428 -9.92 -8.65 7.60
N ASP A 429 -10.75 -9.45 8.27
CA ASP A 429 -12.18 -9.16 8.45
C ASP A 429 -12.41 -7.87 9.25
N GLY A 430 -11.45 -7.46 10.09
CA GLY A 430 -11.48 -6.17 10.79
C GLY A 430 -11.36 -4.94 9.89
N LYS A 431 -11.14 -5.11 8.57
CA LYS A 431 -11.11 -4.03 7.56
C LYS A 431 -12.41 -3.91 6.76
N TYR A 432 -13.34 -4.85 6.94
CA TYR A 432 -14.66 -4.86 6.29
C TYR A 432 -15.70 -4.48 7.33
N ASN A 433 -16.56 -3.53 6.99
CA ASN A 433 -17.58 -3.08 7.93
C ASN A 433 -18.83 -3.92 7.72
N LYS A 434 -19.36 -4.49 8.80
CA LYS A 434 -20.73 -4.99 8.79
C LYS A 434 -21.65 -3.79 8.96
N SER A 435 -22.09 -3.22 7.84
CA SER A 435 -23.06 -2.13 7.84
C SER A 435 -24.42 -2.68 8.25
N LEU A 436 -24.91 -2.27 9.41
CA LEU A 436 -26.24 -2.64 9.90
C LEU A 436 -27.21 -1.52 9.52
N LEU A 437 -28.25 -1.88 8.76
CA LEU A 437 -29.32 -0.95 8.48
C LEU A 437 -30.24 -0.89 9.70
N ILE A 438 -30.06 0.15 10.51
CA ILE A 438 -30.85 0.37 11.73
C ILE A 438 -32.10 1.16 11.34
N HIS A 439 -33.26 0.73 11.82
CA HIS A 439 -34.55 1.31 11.48
C HIS A 439 -35.36 1.73 12.72
N SER A 440 -34.83 1.59 13.94
CA SER A 440 -35.49 2.05 15.16
C SER A 440 -34.48 2.21 16.32
N PRO A 441 -34.76 3.05 17.34
CA PRO A 441 -33.93 3.18 18.54
C PRO A 441 -33.79 1.87 19.33
N GLU A 442 -34.83 1.04 19.32
CA GLU A 442 -34.84 -0.26 20.00
C GLU A 442 -33.92 -1.28 19.30
N SER A 443 -33.90 -1.26 17.96
CA SER A 443 -32.97 -2.04 17.12
C SER A 443 -31.53 -1.54 17.28
N PHE A 444 -31.34 -0.23 17.42
CA PHE A 444 -30.04 0.37 17.73
C PHE A 444 -29.49 -0.19 19.04
N MET A 445 -30.25 -0.09 20.14
CA MET A 445 -29.82 -0.58 21.46
C MET A 445 -29.51 -2.07 21.43
N LYS A 446 -30.35 -2.89 20.77
CA LYS A 446 -30.14 -4.35 20.70
C LYS A 446 -28.90 -4.75 19.89
N GLN A 447 -28.52 -3.97 18.87
CA GLN A 447 -27.45 -4.33 17.93
C GLN A 447 -26.09 -3.70 18.27
N THR A 448 -26.04 -2.70 19.15
CA THR A 448 -24.81 -1.97 19.53
C THR A 448 -24.27 -2.32 20.92
N ILE A 449 -25.05 -2.99 21.79
CA ILE A 449 -24.58 -3.46 23.11
C ILE A 449 -23.32 -4.33 22.95
N GLY A 450 -22.23 -3.92 23.60
CA GLY A 450 -20.95 -4.63 23.62
C GLY A 450 -20.06 -4.45 22.38
N ARG A 451 -20.37 -3.50 21.49
CA ARG A 451 -19.58 -3.22 20.26
C ARG A 451 -19.08 -1.77 20.24
N THR A 452 -17.82 -1.56 19.84
CA THR A 452 -17.25 -0.21 19.66
C THR A 452 -17.66 0.38 18.31
N ILE A 453 -18.38 1.50 18.33
CA ILE A 453 -18.80 2.26 17.13
C ILE A 453 -17.65 3.20 16.74
N THR A 454 -17.13 3.09 15.51
CA THR A 454 -15.91 3.81 15.09
C THR A 454 -16.15 5.21 14.49
N ASP A 455 -17.39 5.58 14.18
CA ASP A 455 -17.93 6.79 13.51
C ASP A 455 -19.39 6.41 13.05
N TRP A 456 -20.21 7.32 12.49
CA TRP A 456 -21.61 7.02 12.09
C TRP A 456 -22.20 8.01 11.05
N SER A 457 -22.81 7.55 9.94
CA SER A 457 -23.37 8.42 8.88
C SER A 457 -24.88 8.26 8.67
N ILE A 458 -25.71 9.26 8.99
CA ILE A 458 -27.16 9.24 8.70
C ILE A 458 -27.41 9.15 7.18
N MET A 459 -27.79 7.98 6.67
CA MET A 459 -28.27 7.72 5.31
C MET A 459 -29.74 8.09 5.12
N ARG A 460 -30.54 8.05 6.20
CA ARG A 460 -31.92 8.55 6.24
C ARG A 460 -32.20 9.08 7.65
N HIS A 461 -32.68 10.31 7.77
CA HIS A 461 -33.10 10.86 9.06
C HIS A 461 -34.31 10.09 9.60
N ALA A 462 -34.38 9.95 10.93
CA ALA A 462 -35.54 9.41 11.60
C ALA A 462 -36.81 10.15 11.15
N ASP A 463 -37.79 9.40 10.62
CA ASP A 463 -39.13 9.95 10.44
C ASP A 463 -39.80 10.21 11.81
N LYS A 464 -41.05 10.70 11.82
CA LYS A 464 -41.83 10.91 13.07
C LYS A 464 -42.02 9.62 13.89
N GLN A 465 -41.59 8.46 13.39
CA GLN A 465 -41.60 7.14 14.02
C GLN A 465 -40.20 6.61 14.35
N HIS A 466 -39.17 7.45 14.28
CA HIS A 466 -37.78 7.17 14.67
C HIS A 466 -37.01 6.16 13.80
N LYS A 467 -37.32 6.06 12.50
CA LYS A 467 -36.58 5.18 11.57
C LYS A 467 -35.41 5.89 10.87
N GLY A 468 -34.24 5.93 11.51
CA GLY A 468 -33.03 6.55 10.95
C GLY A 468 -31.91 5.55 10.65
N LEU A 469 -31.19 5.72 9.55
CA LEU A 469 -30.22 4.75 9.02
C LEU A 469 -28.79 5.29 9.10
N ILE A 470 -27.80 4.55 9.63
CA ILE A 470 -26.48 5.11 9.99
C ILE A 470 -25.26 4.18 9.66
N GLU A 471 -24.13 4.66 9.10
CA GLU A 471 -22.98 3.81 8.64
C GLU A 471 -21.54 4.39 8.79
N VAL A 472 -20.45 3.57 8.96
CA VAL A 472 -19.03 4.03 8.99
C VAL A 472 -17.79 3.14 8.71
N ARG A 473 -16.59 3.72 8.31
CA ARG A 473 -15.45 3.01 7.62
C ARG A 473 -14.01 3.76 7.41
N LEU A 474 -12.80 3.10 7.10
CA LEU A 474 -11.43 3.64 6.59
C LEU A 474 -10.30 2.67 5.95
N GLN A 475 -9.20 3.11 5.21
CA GLN A 475 -8.12 2.33 4.41
C GLN A 475 -6.60 2.81 4.32
N LYS A 476 -5.63 2.05 3.67
CA LYS A 476 -4.17 2.38 3.32
C LYS A 476 -3.44 1.53 2.19
N ASP A 477 -2.24 1.97 1.70
CA ASP A 477 -1.44 1.59 0.46
C ASP A 477 0.10 1.22 0.52
N LYS A 478 0.65 0.75 -0.65
CA LYS A 478 1.96 0.14 -1.14
C LYS A 478 3.34 0.90 -1.08
N TYR A 479 4.46 0.28 -1.56
CA TYR A 479 5.91 0.59 -1.33
C TYR A 479 6.86 0.52 -2.57
N SER A 480 8.04 1.18 -2.51
CA SER A 480 9.17 1.20 -3.50
C SER A 480 10.54 1.51 -2.81
N MET A 481 11.71 1.27 -3.46
CA MET A 481 13.08 1.46 -2.89
C MET A 481 14.00 2.33 -3.78
N TYR A 482 14.84 3.18 -3.15
CA TYR A 482 15.85 4.01 -3.81
C TYR A 482 17.21 3.88 -3.10
N MET A 483 18.32 3.84 -3.85
CA MET A 483 19.67 3.69 -3.27
C MET A 483 20.75 4.47 -4.01
N GLN A 484 21.82 4.83 -3.30
CA GLN A 484 23.05 5.41 -3.86
C GLN A 484 24.20 4.43 -3.65
N ALA A 485 24.95 4.15 -4.71
CA ALA A 485 26.11 3.25 -4.68
C ALA A 485 27.38 4.00 -5.10
N LYS A 486 28.49 3.79 -4.38
CA LYS A 486 29.81 4.32 -4.71
C LYS A 486 30.44 3.54 -5.87
N VAL A 487 29.83 3.65 -7.03
CA VAL A 487 30.22 3.08 -8.32
C VAL A 487 29.87 4.08 -9.43
N PRO A 488 30.59 4.06 -10.56
CA PRO A 488 30.34 4.92 -11.70
C PRO A 488 29.01 4.65 -12.42
N SER A 489 28.52 3.40 -12.41
CA SER A 489 27.33 3.00 -13.18
C SER A 489 26.58 1.81 -12.57
N TYR A 490 25.31 1.63 -12.98
CA TYR A 490 24.52 0.44 -12.64
C TYR A 490 25.16 -0.88 -13.13
N GLU A 491 25.82 -0.87 -14.29
CA GLU A 491 26.50 -2.07 -14.80
C GLU A 491 27.70 -2.46 -13.92
N GLU A 492 28.50 -1.50 -13.48
CA GLU A 492 29.57 -1.77 -12.51
C GLU A 492 29.03 -2.21 -11.15
N PHE A 493 27.91 -1.64 -10.70
CA PHE A 493 27.22 -2.12 -9.50
C PHE A 493 26.84 -3.61 -9.63
N LYS A 494 26.25 -3.98 -10.76
CA LYS A 494 25.81 -5.36 -11.05
C LYS A 494 27.00 -6.32 -11.17
N GLN A 495 28.11 -5.89 -11.76
CA GLN A 495 29.34 -6.69 -11.89
C GLN A 495 30.02 -7.01 -10.54
N ARG A 496 29.68 -6.30 -9.45
CA ARG A 496 30.15 -6.65 -8.11
C ARG A 496 29.56 -7.95 -7.57
N PHE A 497 28.51 -8.48 -8.21
CA PHE A 497 27.90 -9.76 -7.83
C PHE A 497 28.43 -10.87 -8.74
N PRO A 498 28.68 -12.09 -8.21
CA PRO A 498 28.93 -13.27 -9.04
C PRO A 498 27.84 -13.48 -10.10
N ASP A 499 28.22 -13.98 -11.29
CA ASP A 499 27.31 -14.14 -12.44
C ASP A 499 26.00 -14.86 -12.13
N HIS A 500 26.04 -15.87 -11.26
CA HIS A 500 24.85 -16.60 -10.86
C HIS A 500 23.86 -15.72 -10.08
N LEU A 501 24.34 -14.82 -9.20
CA LEU A 501 23.49 -13.87 -8.48
C LEU A 501 22.99 -12.75 -9.40
N GLN A 502 23.78 -12.35 -10.39
CA GLN A 502 23.33 -11.40 -11.41
C GLN A 502 22.12 -11.93 -12.17
N LYS A 503 22.21 -13.17 -12.69
CA LYS A 503 21.11 -13.83 -13.42
C LYS A 503 19.87 -14.07 -12.55
N LEU A 504 20.09 -14.31 -11.25
CA LEU A 504 19.05 -14.61 -10.29
C LEU A 504 18.26 -13.37 -9.85
N HIS A 505 18.95 -12.26 -9.58
CA HIS A 505 18.35 -11.10 -8.91
C HIS A 505 18.11 -9.90 -9.81
N PHE A 506 18.78 -9.77 -10.95
CA PHE A 506 18.66 -8.59 -11.81
C PHE A 506 17.95 -8.94 -13.12
N ALA A 507 16.92 -8.16 -13.45
CA ALA A 507 16.18 -8.27 -14.69
C ALA A 507 17.04 -7.77 -15.86
N ALA A 508 17.00 -8.49 -16.98
CA ALA A 508 17.45 -7.94 -18.25
C ALA A 508 16.45 -6.90 -18.77
N THR A 509 16.84 -6.07 -19.74
CA THR A 509 15.92 -5.12 -20.38
C THR A 509 14.72 -5.86 -20.95
N GLY A 510 13.51 -5.48 -20.52
CA GLY A 510 12.25 -6.12 -20.92
C GLY A 510 11.87 -7.41 -20.16
N ASP A 511 12.73 -7.92 -19.28
CA ASP A 511 12.43 -9.08 -18.44
C ASP A 511 11.42 -8.69 -17.34
N ILE A 512 10.24 -9.33 -17.32
CA ILE A 512 9.19 -9.11 -16.31
C ILE A 512 9.14 -10.20 -15.24
N THR A 513 10.15 -11.08 -15.19
CA THR A 513 10.19 -12.23 -14.29
C THR A 513 9.95 -11.77 -12.84
N PRO A 514 8.97 -12.37 -12.12
CA PRO A 514 8.68 -11.96 -10.76
C PRO A 514 9.91 -12.07 -9.84
N GLY A 515 10.10 -11.08 -8.97
CA GLY A 515 11.15 -11.04 -7.95
C GLY A 515 12.52 -10.57 -8.44
N LYS A 516 12.68 -10.31 -9.74
CA LYS A 516 13.89 -9.66 -10.25
C LYS A 516 13.83 -8.15 -10.10
N MET A 517 14.95 -7.56 -9.70
CA MET A 517 15.16 -6.12 -9.63
C MET A 517 15.38 -5.56 -11.04
N LYS A 518 14.54 -4.62 -11.45
CA LYS A 518 14.72 -3.78 -12.64
C LYS A 518 15.23 -2.40 -12.22
N LEU A 519 16.12 -1.84 -13.03
CA LEU A 519 16.47 -0.44 -12.95
C LEU A 519 15.32 0.40 -13.52
N GLU A 520 14.63 1.18 -12.69
CA GLU A 520 13.57 2.08 -13.17
C GLU A 520 14.13 3.42 -13.64
N CYS A 521 15.15 3.93 -12.95
CA CYS A 521 15.76 5.20 -13.27
C CYS A 521 17.15 5.35 -12.64
N GLU A 522 17.98 6.14 -13.31
CA GLU A 522 19.19 6.74 -12.73
C GLU A 522 18.93 8.23 -12.46
N LEU A 523 19.44 8.72 -11.34
CA LEU A 523 19.17 10.05 -10.82
C LEU A 523 20.45 10.88 -10.73
N ARG A 524 20.35 12.18 -11.02
CA ARG A 524 21.40 13.17 -10.75
C ARG A 524 21.39 13.59 -9.28
N GLU A 525 20.19 13.76 -8.73
CA GLU A 525 20.03 14.19 -7.35
C GLU A 525 18.67 13.73 -6.80
N ALA A 526 18.63 13.41 -5.51
CA ALA A 526 17.41 12.98 -4.83
C ALA A 526 17.33 13.54 -3.40
N ILE A 527 16.13 13.99 -3.02
CA ILE A 527 15.81 14.52 -1.70
C ILE A 527 14.67 13.72 -1.10
N PHE A 528 14.92 13.10 0.05
CA PHE A 528 13.97 12.32 0.82
C PHE A 528 13.64 13.02 2.14
N VAL A 529 12.49 13.70 2.19
CA VAL A 529 12.05 14.41 3.40
C VAL A 529 11.64 13.40 4.47
N LYS A 530 10.77 12.45 4.10
CA LYS A 530 10.24 11.36 4.94
C LYS A 530 9.64 10.25 4.05
N PRO A 531 9.29 9.07 4.58
CA PRO A 531 8.69 7.99 3.79
C PRO A 531 7.50 8.48 2.95
N LYS A 532 7.52 8.12 1.65
CA LYS A 532 6.51 8.53 0.63
C LYS A 532 6.41 10.04 0.37
N THR A 533 7.40 10.82 0.80
CA THR A 533 7.51 12.27 0.53
C THR A 533 8.95 12.60 0.11
N TYR A 534 9.18 12.67 -1.20
CA TYR A 534 10.50 12.84 -1.79
C TYR A 534 10.40 13.49 -3.18
N SER A 535 11.51 14.01 -3.68
CA SER A 535 11.64 14.51 -5.05
C SER A 535 13.03 14.17 -5.59
N TYR A 536 13.13 13.94 -6.90
CA TYR A 536 14.40 13.65 -7.55
C TYR A 536 14.47 14.24 -8.96
N VAL A 537 15.71 14.41 -9.44
CA VAL A 537 16.06 14.82 -10.80
C VAL A 537 16.68 13.62 -11.51
N LYS A 538 16.09 13.21 -12.63
CA LYS A 538 16.62 12.12 -13.48
C LYS A 538 17.83 12.58 -14.30
N LYS A 539 18.61 11.64 -14.85
CA LYS A 539 19.71 11.95 -15.78
C LYS A 539 19.29 12.72 -17.03
N ASP A 540 18.05 12.56 -17.49
CA ASP A 540 17.47 13.31 -18.60
C ASP A 540 16.99 14.72 -18.21
N GLY A 541 17.22 15.14 -16.96
CA GLY A 541 16.83 16.45 -16.42
C GLY A 541 15.39 16.53 -15.92
N LYS A 542 14.57 15.48 -16.09
CA LYS A 542 13.18 15.51 -15.62
C LYS A 542 13.09 15.39 -14.11
N GLU A 543 12.27 16.25 -13.52
CA GLU A 543 11.93 16.21 -12.11
C GLU A 543 10.71 15.32 -11.85
N ASP A 544 10.76 14.57 -10.76
CA ASP A 544 9.61 13.84 -10.22
C ASP A 544 9.41 14.21 -8.76
N VAL A 545 8.15 14.28 -8.37
CA VAL A 545 7.74 14.78 -7.07
C VAL A 545 6.70 13.84 -6.49
N ARG A 546 6.95 13.36 -5.28
CA ARG A 546 6.04 12.54 -4.51
C ARG A 546 5.75 13.21 -3.18
N ASN A 547 4.48 13.40 -2.90
CA ASN A 547 4.02 13.90 -1.62
C ASN A 547 2.82 13.09 -1.14
N LYS A 548 2.96 12.41 0.00
CA LYS A 548 1.85 11.64 0.54
C LYS A 548 0.82 12.57 1.15
N GLY A 549 -0.38 12.50 0.61
CA GLY A 549 -1.57 13.16 1.13
C GLY A 549 -1.87 14.47 0.40
N VAL A 550 -0.88 15.19 -0.15
CA VAL A 550 -1.11 16.41 -0.93
C VAL A 550 -1.52 16.06 -2.37
N VAL A 551 -2.51 16.77 -2.92
CA VAL A 551 -2.90 16.61 -4.32
C VAL A 551 -1.90 17.38 -5.19
N LEU A 552 -1.02 16.65 -5.87
CA LEU A 552 0.08 17.23 -6.66
C LEU A 552 -0.42 18.18 -7.75
N SER A 553 -1.52 17.83 -8.44
CA SER A 553 -2.06 18.66 -9.53
C SER A 553 -2.49 20.06 -9.09
N GLN A 554 -2.83 20.24 -7.81
CA GLN A 554 -3.29 21.50 -7.23
C GLN A 554 -2.17 22.35 -6.61
N ASN A 555 -0.93 21.84 -6.57
CA ASN A 555 0.16 22.45 -5.81
C ASN A 555 1.50 22.37 -6.55
N LYS A 556 1.49 22.35 -7.89
CA LYS A 556 2.69 22.15 -8.70
C LYS A 556 3.71 23.28 -8.50
N GLU A 557 3.22 24.51 -8.33
CA GLU A 557 4.03 25.70 -8.10
C GLU A 557 4.79 25.72 -6.77
N VAL A 558 4.29 25.03 -5.73
CA VAL A 558 4.95 24.99 -4.42
C VAL A 558 5.71 23.67 -4.18
N LEU A 559 5.33 22.60 -4.86
CA LEU A 559 5.96 21.27 -4.78
C LEU A 559 6.96 21.05 -5.92
N ILE A 560 8.01 21.85 -5.92
CA ILE A 560 9.16 21.74 -6.82
C ILE A 560 10.38 21.15 -6.10
N PHE A 561 11.37 20.63 -6.82
CA PHE A 561 12.54 19.98 -6.22
C PHE A 561 13.26 20.87 -5.18
N ASP A 562 13.40 22.18 -5.46
CA ASP A 562 14.00 23.14 -4.53
C ASP A 562 13.24 23.27 -3.19
N SER A 563 11.91 23.22 -3.23
CA SER A 563 11.08 23.22 -2.02
C SER A 563 11.42 22.05 -1.10
N TYR A 564 11.71 20.87 -1.66
CA TYR A 564 12.13 19.71 -0.88
C TYR A 564 13.52 19.90 -0.27
N LYS A 565 14.46 20.50 -1.01
CA LYS A 565 15.79 20.88 -0.49
C LYS A 565 15.67 21.83 0.69
N ARG A 566 14.93 22.92 0.53
CA ARG A 566 14.70 23.92 1.60
C ARG A 566 14.06 23.30 2.83
N ALA A 567 13.13 22.36 2.66
CA ALA A 567 12.55 21.64 3.78
C ALA A 567 13.57 20.77 4.54
N VAL A 568 14.51 20.11 3.85
CA VAL A 568 15.52 19.23 4.49
C VAL A 568 16.69 20.00 5.09
N PHE A 569 17.19 21.04 4.42
CA PHE A 569 18.42 21.74 4.79
C PHE A 569 18.20 23.03 5.56
N SER A 570 17.04 23.65 5.41
CA SER A 570 16.72 24.95 6.02
C SER A 570 15.53 24.86 6.97
N ASP A 571 15.04 23.64 7.28
CA ASP A 571 13.85 23.37 8.09
C ASP A 571 12.62 24.22 7.68
N HIS A 572 12.53 24.59 6.39
CA HIS A 572 11.47 25.45 5.89
C HIS A 572 10.16 24.67 5.80
N LEU A 573 9.12 25.14 6.50
CA LEU A 573 7.77 24.58 6.44
C LEU A 573 7.06 25.07 5.17
N ILE A 574 6.65 24.14 4.32
CA ILE A 574 5.93 24.46 3.08
C ILE A 574 4.48 23.98 3.21
N MET A 575 3.55 24.90 2.99
CA MET A 575 2.12 24.64 3.06
C MET A 575 1.55 24.37 1.67
N ALA A 576 0.61 23.43 1.58
CA ALA A 576 -0.15 23.12 0.36
C ALA A 576 -1.64 23.24 0.62
N LYS A 577 -2.40 23.52 -0.44
CA LYS A 577 -3.86 23.61 -0.43
C LYS A 577 -4.43 22.40 -1.16
N ASN A 578 -5.23 21.62 -0.46
CA ASN A 578 -6.02 20.56 -1.08
C ASN A 578 -7.47 21.02 -1.21
N THR A 579 -7.95 21.12 -2.44
CA THR A 579 -9.36 21.28 -2.75
C THR A 579 -10.01 19.91 -2.85
N LEU A 580 -10.97 19.65 -1.95
CA LEU A 580 -11.66 18.38 -1.78
C LEU A 580 -13.17 18.59 -1.87
N ILE A 581 -13.89 17.60 -2.38
CA ILE A 581 -15.35 17.57 -2.26
C ILE A 581 -15.69 17.02 -0.87
N ARG A 582 -16.46 17.78 -0.10
CA ARG A 582 -16.91 17.37 1.23
C ARG A 582 -18.43 17.32 1.26
N LYS A 583 -18.94 16.22 1.81
CA LYS A 583 -20.34 16.10 2.21
C LYS A 583 -20.53 16.79 3.56
N THR A 584 -21.44 17.75 3.61
CA THR A 584 -21.87 18.46 4.83
C THR A 584 -23.36 18.27 5.02
N ILE A 585 -23.77 18.00 6.26
CA ILE A 585 -25.18 17.92 6.64
C ILE A 585 -25.42 19.10 7.57
N HIS A 586 -26.31 20.01 7.18
CA HIS A 586 -26.72 21.14 8.00
C HIS A 586 -28.25 21.23 7.94
N ASN A 587 -28.92 21.27 9.11
CA ASN A 587 -30.39 21.29 9.24
C ASN A 587 -31.09 20.27 8.31
N ASP A 588 -30.68 19.00 8.39
CA ASP A 588 -31.25 17.88 7.61
C ASP A 588 -31.11 18.00 6.08
N THR A 589 -30.34 18.97 5.59
CA THR A 589 -30.04 19.15 4.17
C THR A 589 -28.62 18.64 3.88
N LEU A 590 -28.54 17.63 3.01
CA LEU A 590 -27.28 17.10 2.50
C LEU A 590 -26.77 18.03 1.39
N SER A 591 -25.63 18.66 1.63
CA SER A 591 -24.92 19.47 0.63
C SER A 591 -23.55 18.86 0.34
N MET A 592 -23.17 18.80 -0.94
CA MET A 592 -21.79 18.54 -1.33
C MET A 592 -21.16 19.87 -1.71
N ASN A 593 -20.11 20.25 -1.00
CA ASN A 593 -19.42 21.51 -1.23
C ASN A 593 -17.94 21.26 -1.48
N THR A 594 -17.35 22.09 -2.34
CA THR A 594 -15.91 22.12 -2.53
C THR A 594 -15.27 22.90 -1.38
N MET A 595 -14.36 22.26 -0.65
CA MET A 595 -13.66 22.86 0.50
C MET A 595 -12.15 22.82 0.26
N THR A 596 -11.47 23.94 0.50
CA THR A 596 -10.01 24.03 0.46
C THR A 596 -9.44 23.85 1.87
N VAL A 597 -8.53 22.88 2.02
CA VAL A 597 -7.82 22.60 3.26
C VAL A 597 -6.35 22.92 3.08
N THR A 598 -5.84 23.83 3.91
CA THR A 598 -4.41 24.12 3.99
C THR A 598 -3.73 23.13 4.94
N LYS A 599 -2.58 22.60 4.55
CA LYS A 599 -1.81 21.64 5.36
C LYS A 599 -0.31 21.76 5.15
N ALA A 600 0.45 21.30 6.15
CA ALA A 600 1.90 21.14 6.05
C ALA A 600 2.23 20.06 5.00
N ALA A 601 2.73 20.50 3.86
CA ALA A 601 3.10 19.66 2.72
C ALA A 601 4.50 19.09 2.88
N LEU A 602 5.45 19.95 3.24
CA LEU A 602 6.84 19.59 3.52
C LEU A 602 7.23 20.17 4.86
N ASP A 603 7.71 19.28 5.72
CA ASP A 603 8.25 19.59 7.04
C ASP A 603 9.55 18.79 7.13
N GLY A 604 10.66 19.49 7.40
CA GLY A 604 11.99 18.90 7.58
C GLY A 604 12.03 17.87 8.71
N TRP A 605 11.00 17.81 9.53
CA TRP A 605 10.91 16.88 10.65
C TRP A 605 10.57 15.44 10.26
N TYR A 606 11.42 14.49 10.69
CA TYR A 606 11.26 13.05 10.48
C TYR A 606 11.33 12.28 11.81
N ASP A 607 10.16 11.95 12.35
CA ASP A 607 9.93 11.16 13.57
C ASP A 607 10.81 9.91 13.72
N LYS A 608 10.83 9.03 12.70
CA LYS A 608 11.43 7.71 12.84
C LYS A 608 12.93 7.81 13.16
N GLN A 609 13.64 8.72 12.50
CA GLN A 609 15.06 8.97 12.76
C GLN A 609 15.30 9.44 14.19
N ARG A 610 14.47 10.34 14.72
CA ARG A 610 14.59 10.81 16.10
C ARG A 610 14.23 9.74 17.13
N ILE A 611 13.25 8.88 16.88
CA ILE A 611 12.92 7.75 17.79
C ILE A 611 14.12 6.80 17.92
N HIS A 612 14.84 6.53 16.83
CA HIS A 612 16.08 5.77 16.87
C HIS A 612 17.14 6.42 17.78
N HIS A 613 17.25 7.75 17.78
CA HIS A 613 18.16 8.49 18.63
C HIS A 613 17.67 8.65 20.09
N GLN A 614 16.37 8.83 20.33
CA GLN A 614 15.79 9.03 21.67
C GLN A 614 15.73 7.72 22.48
N LYS A 615 15.36 6.58 21.86
CA LYS A 615 15.47 5.28 22.55
C LYS A 615 16.94 4.94 22.86
N ARG A 616 17.90 5.49 22.11
CA ARG A 616 19.34 5.46 22.42
C ARG A 616 19.70 6.22 23.69
N LEU A 617 18.94 7.27 24.03
CA LEU A 617 19.13 8.08 25.24
C LEU A 617 18.40 7.50 26.46
N LYS A 618 17.21 6.92 26.29
CA LYS A 618 16.46 6.29 27.40
C LYS A 618 17.00 4.92 27.87
N LYS A 619 17.85 4.24 27.10
CA LYS A 619 18.49 2.96 27.48
C LYS A 619 19.95 3.06 27.94
N LYS A 620 20.43 4.28 28.27
CA LYS A 620 21.76 4.44 28.90
C LYS A 620 21.76 4.35 30.43
N HIS A 621 20.61 4.09 31.05
CA HIS A 621 20.52 3.63 32.43
C HIS A 621 19.77 2.29 32.47
N ASN A 622 20.35 1.32 33.19
CA ASN A 622 19.93 -0.08 33.36
C ASN A 622 20.37 -1.08 32.28
N CYS A 623 21.68 -1.11 31.99
CA CYS A 623 22.31 -2.33 31.50
C CYS A 623 23.62 -2.60 32.25
N ALA A 624 23.49 -3.01 33.51
CA ALA A 624 24.50 -3.78 34.22
C ALA A 624 23.78 -4.71 35.22
N GLU A 625 24.24 -5.97 35.25
CA GLU A 625 24.00 -6.98 36.28
C GLU A 625 22.73 -7.84 36.23
N LEU A 626 22.72 -8.76 35.25
CA LEU A 626 22.50 -10.17 35.60
C LEU A 626 23.86 -10.78 35.96
N LYS A 627 24.24 -10.73 37.25
CA LYS A 627 25.12 -11.73 37.91
C LYS A 627 25.15 -11.52 39.44
N ALA A 628 24.74 -12.58 40.13
CA ALA A 628 24.93 -12.99 41.53
C ALA A 628 25.59 -12.04 42.57
N ARG A 629 24.82 -11.81 43.67
CA ARG A 629 25.18 -11.75 45.10
C ARG A 629 26.49 -11.04 45.54
N GLY A 630 26.32 -10.00 46.38
CA GLY A 630 27.04 -9.87 47.66
C GLY A 630 27.89 -8.61 47.91
N ALA A 631 27.53 -7.90 48.99
CA ALA A 631 28.37 -7.04 49.86
C ALA A 631 28.80 -5.61 49.42
N ARG A 632 28.11 -4.63 50.03
CA ARG A 632 28.56 -3.43 50.79
C ARG A 632 29.68 -2.47 50.27
N THR A 633 29.35 -1.19 50.52
CA THR A 633 30.16 0.00 50.92
C THR A 633 30.75 0.97 49.87
N SER A 634 30.08 2.14 49.80
CA SER A 634 30.56 3.54 49.97
C SER A 634 31.52 4.24 48.98
N ASN A 635 31.09 5.47 48.67
CA ASN A 635 31.83 6.73 48.40
C ASN A 635 32.20 7.16 46.96
N HIS A 636 31.57 8.27 46.57
CA HIS A 636 32.10 9.50 45.94
C HIS A 636 33.18 9.40 44.84
N LEU A 637 32.88 9.91 43.64
CA LEU A 637 33.29 11.25 43.15
C LEU A 637 33.05 11.40 41.64
N ALA A 638 32.52 12.57 41.25
CA ALA A 638 32.42 13.06 39.89
C ALA A 638 33.80 13.44 39.33
N PHE A 639 34.02 13.30 38.02
CA PHE A 639 34.81 14.23 37.20
C PHE A 639 34.53 13.99 35.71
N GLY A 640 34.25 15.06 34.96
CA GLY A 640 34.06 15.04 33.50
C GLY A 640 35.34 15.39 32.75
N PHE A 641 35.42 15.01 31.47
CA PHE A 641 36.27 15.62 30.43
C PHE A 641 35.58 15.38 29.07
N ARG A 642 35.12 16.43 28.37
CA ARG A 642 35.82 17.37 27.47
C ARG A 642 36.11 16.75 26.09
N LEU A 643 35.43 17.34 25.09
CA LEU A 643 35.57 17.15 23.65
C LEU A 643 37.03 17.27 23.19
N GLY A 644 37.46 16.39 22.29
CA GLY A 644 38.78 16.42 21.67
C GLY A 644 38.81 15.69 20.32
N SER A 645 39.00 16.49 19.27
CA SER A 645 39.62 16.21 17.96
C SER A 645 39.07 15.15 17.00
N LYS A 646 38.69 15.67 15.82
CA LYS A 646 38.88 15.09 14.49
C LYS A 646 40.16 14.25 14.36
N ARG A 647 40.06 13.09 13.73
CA ARG A 647 40.95 12.64 12.64
C ARG A 647 40.40 11.38 11.98
N ASP A 648 40.35 11.45 10.65
CA ASP A 648 40.63 10.43 9.64
C ASP A 648 40.24 8.98 9.93
N LEU A 649 39.35 8.45 9.08
CA LEU A 649 39.43 7.06 8.65
C LEU A 649 38.88 6.96 7.22
N GLN A 650 39.83 6.85 6.30
CA GLN A 650 39.67 6.26 4.98
C GLN A 650 39.32 4.77 5.12
N ILE A 651 38.63 4.29 4.08
CA ILE A 651 38.19 2.92 3.74
C ILE A 651 36.80 2.55 4.27
#